data_AF-A0A914I9K5-F1
#
_entry.id   AF-A0A914I9K5-F1
#
_cell.length_a   1.000
_cell.length_b   1.000
_cell.length_c   1.000
_cell.angle_alpha   90.00
_cell.angle_beta   90.00
_cell.angle_gamma   90.00
#
_symmetry.space_group_name_H-M   'P 1'
#
loop_
_entity.id
_entity.type
_entity.pdbx_description
1 polymer ?
#
loop_
_entity_poly.entity_id
_entity_poly.type
_entity_poly.pdbx_seq_one_letter_code
_entity_poly.pdbx_strand_id
1 'polypeptide(L)'
;MSHYRGLRQDVKARTMRLVALDPDIASKYDDDEEDNNSNRLLRFRPPRDVHRGGVPKKMINMIERHIITRKDQNAMRTTGAGTSSSRRDFIYLVTVRNASRSGKDHVLKLLSNSVSHFMPISPRMLLNGDLNFYVSEEDDAQAICLMSKRIADKYNPSHKYMIYSKRVPTTFETISFSNRQIIEQVVKERFKQQTNSLDLSSFQNDPSFERNHLSYGLIHNHVVVTVANFVARNFPSIRGIRLNNNNLRTLDFVSCLAYAAPNVVELDLANNAISRVTELAKLKNWALESVHFENNEFVASFQCNFVTYANAIHQCFPRVTYLDGRSIQPSAEVSTADASLATVIPPFRTGYQHDESLRTLAETFLLEFYNFYDGPNGEQTRQQLLNAYDANATFTYSMCFLSDSYQNGNKDKSDHQELVGMYIRSSHNIVKQHKWQLYRDKIIYRGPMDIAVALSKLPPTEHIKQSFLLDINYISNNLVVLLLQGIFRDGKEVLEGSTDFINVKFFTRQFAIVPKTEGLAIISDILQITPVSTARMERYNNLLKGATVAQSQSPVLVQEGTLAYAVQQQIVASAVQQQIDGMAPPPPSPQTQQDALLPSTSSALMVKMEPQPIISVHDRESMVAQFCSFSGMKPAWSEKCLHDCKWNWDDAMLQFSQLKAAVPPEAFA
;
A
#
# COMPACT_ATOMS: atom_id res chain seq x y z
N MET A 1 -18.27 -16.74 58.95
CA MET A 1 -16.79 -16.62 58.98
C MET A 1 -16.38 -16.11 57.60
N SER A 2 -16.08 -14.85 57.32
CA SER A 2 -15.36 -13.75 58.01
C SER A 2 -13.88 -13.60 57.59
N HIS A 3 -13.69 -12.85 56.51
CA HIS A 3 -12.71 -11.77 56.29
C HIS A 3 -11.16 -11.91 56.40
N TYR A 4 -10.51 -11.30 55.38
CA TYR A 4 -9.23 -10.52 55.40
C TYR A 4 -7.91 -11.32 55.54
N ARG A 5 -6.94 -11.23 54.61
CA ARG A 5 -6.01 -10.14 54.14
C ARG A 5 -4.67 -10.09 54.92
N GLY A 6 -3.56 -10.10 54.18
CA GLY A 6 -2.22 -9.68 54.64
C GLY A 6 -1.14 -10.01 53.59
N LEU A 7 -0.59 -9.06 52.83
CA LEU A 7 0.50 -8.12 53.17
C LEU A 7 1.88 -8.77 53.35
N ARG A 8 2.81 -8.48 52.41
CA ARG A 8 4.25 -8.43 52.64
C ARG A 8 4.82 -7.18 51.95
N GLN A 9 5.58 -6.38 52.69
CA GLN A 9 6.28 -5.19 52.18
C GLN A 9 7.79 -5.42 52.16
N ASP A 10 8.40 -4.75 51.16
CA ASP A 10 9.74 -4.17 51.06
C ASP A 10 10.90 -4.70 51.94
N VAL A 11 12.03 -4.94 51.27
CA VAL A 11 13.31 -5.43 51.84
C VAL A 11 14.29 -4.29 52.17
N LYS A 12 14.00 -3.03 51.78
CA LYS A 12 14.89 -1.86 51.95
C LYS A 12 15.29 -1.49 53.39
N ALA A 13 14.71 -2.12 54.41
CA ALA A 13 14.83 -1.71 55.81
C ALA A 13 16.02 -2.31 56.62
N ARG A 14 16.97 -3.04 55.99
CA ARG A 14 17.99 -3.82 56.75
C ARG A 14 19.47 -3.51 56.53
N THR A 15 19.86 -2.58 55.65
CA THR A 15 21.29 -2.41 55.27
C THR A 15 21.91 -1.04 55.63
N MET A 16 21.28 -0.24 56.50
CA MET A 16 21.79 1.08 56.92
C MET A 16 21.80 1.26 58.45
N ARG A 17 22.44 0.31 59.15
CA ARG A 17 22.89 0.43 60.55
C ARG A 17 24.12 -0.46 60.75
N LEU A 18 25.34 0.06 60.48
CA LEU A 18 26.65 -0.40 61.02
C LEU A 18 27.87 0.33 60.38
N VAL A 19 27.81 1.66 60.19
CA VAL A 19 29.03 2.48 59.97
C VAL A 19 28.86 3.79 60.72
N ALA A 20 29.30 3.81 61.99
CA ALA A 20 29.40 5.00 62.82
C ALA A 20 30.28 4.68 64.05
N LEU A 21 31.61 4.68 63.87
CA LEU A 21 32.61 4.75 64.94
C LEU A 21 33.98 5.12 64.34
N ASP A 22 34.69 5.99 65.07
CA ASP A 22 36.05 6.53 64.92
C ASP A 22 36.50 7.27 63.63
N PRO A 23 36.94 8.54 63.74
CA PRO A 23 37.55 9.32 62.69
C PRO A 23 39.05 9.60 62.96
N ASP A 24 39.92 8.58 62.89
CA ASP A 24 41.37 8.78 63.09
C ASP A 24 42.23 8.00 62.08
N ILE A 25 42.56 8.69 60.97
CA ILE A 25 43.88 8.78 60.33
C ILE A 25 43.76 9.91 59.32
N ALA A 26 44.34 11.05 59.67
CA ALA A 26 44.31 12.26 58.87
C ALA A 26 45.47 12.28 57.85
N SER A 27 45.53 13.39 57.12
CA SER A 27 46.77 14.06 56.72
C SER A 27 47.51 13.53 55.48
N LYS A 28 47.99 14.40 54.59
CA LYS A 28 47.83 15.87 54.44
C LYS A 28 48.42 16.27 53.05
N TYR A 29 48.49 17.56 52.79
CA TYR A 29 49.44 18.21 51.89
C TYR A 29 48.96 18.42 50.46
N ASP A 30 48.82 19.67 49.99
CA ASP A 30 48.29 20.94 50.56
C ASP A 30 48.34 21.97 49.39
N ASP A 31 47.78 23.18 49.59
CA ASP A 31 48.11 24.45 48.88
C ASP A 31 47.85 24.58 47.33
N ASP A 32 47.35 25.69 46.78
CA ASP A 32 46.99 26.99 47.38
C ASP A 32 45.88 27.77 46.63
N GLU A 33 45.50 28.90 47.23
CA GLU A 33 44.39 29.87 47.04
C GLU A 33 44.28 30.56 45.62
N GLU A 34 43.31 31.43 45.25
CA GLU A 34 42.41 32.35 45.98
C GLU A 34 40.96 32.42 45.41
N ASP A 35 39.96 32.37 46.31
CA ASP A 35 38.96 33.42 46.67
C ASP A 35 38.30 34.37 45.61
N ASN A 36 37.08 34.93 45.79
CA ASN A 36 36.12 34.91 46.91
C ASN A 36 34.65 35.20 46.46
N ASN A 37 33.66 34.70 47.22
CA ASN A 37 32.29 35.24 47.48
C ASN A 37 31.24 35.38 46.33
N SER A 38 29.91 35.26 46.55
CA SER A 38 29.14 34.88 47.74
C SER A 38 27.73 34.33 47.39
N ASN A 39 27.10 33.56 48.31
CA ASN A 39 25.64 33.38 48.55
C ASN A 39 24.68 33.09 47.35
N ARG A 40 23.76 32.12 47.37
CA ARG A 40 22.99 31.55 48.51
C ARG A 40 22.15 30.30 48.10
N LEU A 41 21.69 29.53 49.10
CA LEU A 41 20.50 28.63 49.10
C LEU A 41 20.47 27.32 48.26
N LEU A 42 21.01 26.26 48.87
CA LEU A 42 20.38 24.93 49.08
C LEU A 42 19.07 24.58 48.32
N ARG A 43 19.08 23.47 47.53
CA ARG A 43 18.44 22.19 47.95
C ARG A 43 18.69 20.99 47.02
N PHE A 44 18.95 19.86 47.68
CA PHE A 44 18.97 18.46 47.26
C PHE A 44 18.31 18.03 45.92
N ARG A 45 19.04 17.21 45.16
CA ARG A 45 18.49 16.28 44.16
C ARG A 45 18.17 14.90 44.78
N PRO A 46 17.03 14.28 44.48
CA PRO A 46 16.89 12.83 44.42
C PRO A 46 17.25 12.27 43.03
N PRO A 47 17.35 10.93 42.82
CA PRO A 47 18.00 10.34 41.66
C PRO A 47 17.28 10.50 40.30
N ARG A 48 18.05 10.45 39.21
CA ARG A 48 17.54 10.26 37.84
C ARG A 48 17.29 8.77 37.59
N ASP A 49 16.05 8.39 37.29
CA ASP A 49 15.72 7.05 36.84
C ASP A 49 15.57 6.97 35.30
N VAL A 50 15.94 5.83 34.72
CA VAL A 50 16.33 5.74 33.29
C VAL A 50 15.11 5.60 32.36
N HIS A 51 14.78 6.66 31.62
CA HIS A 51 13.74 6.62 30.60
C HIS A 51 14.19 5.90 29.32
N ARG A 52 13.44 4.87 28.90
CA ARG A 52 13.62 4.16 27.64
C ARG A 52 12.82 4.79 26.49
N GLY A 53 13.51 5.05 25.38
CA GLY A 53 13.02 4.68 24.05
C GLY A 53 12.00 5.61 23.35
N GLY A 54 12.50 6.64 22.68
CA GLY A 54 11.78 7.35 21.61
C GLY A 54 12.75 8.25 20.83
N VAL A 55 12.80 8.14 19.50
CA VAL A 55 13.68 8.99 18.68
C VAL A 55 12.97 10.34 18.45
N PRO A 56 13.55 11.49 18.86
CA PRO A 56 12.93 12.79 18.61
C PRO A 56 12.94 13.11 17.11
N LYS A 57 11.83 13.63 16.56
CA LYS A 57 11.78 14.10 15.14
C LYS A 57 12.89 15.13 14.83
N LYS A 58 13.30 15.94 15.81
CA LYS A 58 14.47 16.84 15.73
C LYS A 58 15.77 16.16 15.29
N MET A 59 15.94 14.85 15.56
CA MET A 59 17.11 14.08 15.14
C MET A 59 17.05 13.72 13.65
N ILE A 60 15.86 13.46 13.08
CA ILE A 60 15.70 13.14 11.65
C ILE A 60 16.05 14.38 10.80
N ASN A 61 15.46 15.53 11.12
CA ASN A 61 15.78 16.79 10.43
C ASN A 61 17.23 17.26 10.68
N MET A 62 17.89 16.79 11.75
CA MET A 62 19.33 17.02 11.98
C MET A 62 20.20 16.10 11.11
N ILE A 63 19.78 14.83 10.92
CA ILE A 63 20.40 13.86 10.02
C ILE A 63 20.30 14.35 8.57
N GLU A 64 19.12 14.75 8.09
CA GLU A 64 18.94 15.30 6.73
C GLU A 64 19.86 16.49 6.46
N ARG A 65 19.97 17.44 7.40
CA ARG A 65 20.88 18.59 7.28
C ARG A 65 22.34 18.16 7.29
N HIS A 66 22.74 17.21 8.14
CA HIS A 66 24.10 16.66 8.13
C HIS A 66 24.44 15.89 6.84
N ILE A 67 23.48 15.18 6.26
CA ILE A 67 23.63 14.47 4.98
C ILE A 67 23.93 15.48 3.87
N ILE A 68 23.13 16.56 3.76
CA ILE A 68 23.34 17.60 2.74
C ILE A 68 24.72 18.24 2.91
N THR A 69 25.04 18.81 4.08
CA THR A 69 26.32 19.49 4.32
C THR A 69 27.54 18.58 4.12
N ARG A 70 27.43 17.26 4.37
CA ARG A 70 28.53 16.31 4.11
C ARG A 70 28.64 15.85 2.67
N LYS A 71 27.55 15.83 1.89
CA LYS A 71 27.59 15.50 0.46
C LYS A 71 28.47 16.52 -0.28
N ASP A 72 28.27 17.80 0.01
CA ASP A 72 29.04 18.91 -0.53
C ASP A 72 30.52 18.84 -0.09
N GLN A 73 30.78 18.58 1.19
CA GLN A 73 32.15 18.47 1.72
C GLN A 73 32.93 17.25 1.17
N ASN A 74 32.26 16.14 0.85
CA ASN A 74 32.93 14.99 0.24
C ASN A 74 33.16 15.20 -1.27
N ALA A 75 32.24 15.88 -1.98
CA ALA A 75 32.47 16.30 -3.37
C ALA A 75 33.68 17.23 -3.51
N MET A 76 33.94 18.07 -2.51
CA MET A 76 35.14 18.93 -2.46
C MET A 76 36.45 18.20 -2.09
N ARG A 77 36.42 16.90 -1.75
CA ARG A 77 37.60 16.13 -1.32
C ARG A 77 38.18 15.21 -2.40
N THR A 78 37.50 15.02 -3.52
CA THR A 78 37.94 14.13 -4.62
C THR A 78 38.97 14.74 -5.58
N THR A 79 39.45 15.97 -5.32
CA THR A 79 40.38 16.72 -6.18
C THR A 79 41.81 16.83 -5.64
N GLY A 80 42.11 16.23 -4.48
CA GLY A 80 43.47 16.21 -3.88
C GLY A 80 44.33 15.05 -4.37
N ALA A 81 45.50 15.35 -4.93
CA ALA A 81 46.37 14.38 -5.61
C ALA A 81 47.36 13.62 -4.69
N GLY A 82 47.87 12.49 -5.19
CA GLY A 82 49.20 11.97 -4.85
C GLY A 82 49.31 10.87 -3.78
N THR A 83 49.38 9.60 -4.20
CA THR A 83 50.50 8.64 -3.96
C THR A 83 50.08 7.20 -4.27
N SER A 84 51.01 6.40 -4.83
CA SER A 84 50.77 5.01 -5.20
C SER A 84 50.89 4.07 -4.01
N SER A 85 49.80 3.87 -3.29
CA SER A 85 49.58 2.70 -2.43
C SER A 85 48.20 2.14 -2.74
N SER A 86 48.11 0.82 -2.92
CA SER A 86 46.85 0.15 -3.28
C SER A 86 45.86 0.24 -2.12
N ARG A 87 45.02 1.29 -2.16
CA ARG A 87 43.86 1.46 -1.28
C ARG A 87 42.90 0.32 -1.56
N ARG A 88 42.99 -0.76 -0.77
CA ARG A 88 41.97 -1.82 -0.78
C ARG A 88 40.64 -1.16 -0.39
N ASP A 89 39.65 -1.23 -1.27
CA ASP A 89 38.31 -0.78 -0.93
C ASP A 89 37.78 -1.60 0.25
N PHE A 90 37.00 -0.93 1.08
CA PHE A 90 36.38 -1.55 2.25
C PHE A 90 34.92 -1.85 1.95
N ILE A 91 34.42 -2.89 2.59
CA ILE A 91 33.01 -3.29 2.53
C ILE A 91 32.52 -3.52 3.97
N TYR A 92 31.23 -3.33 4.20
CA TYR A 92 30.66 -3.41 5.54
C TYR A 92 30.02 -4.78 5.74
N LEU A 93 30.70 -5.64 6.51
CA LEU A 93 30.15 -6.93 6.95
C LEU A 93 29.13 -6.67 8.05
N VAL A 94 27.86 -6.94 7.78
CA VAL A 94 26.77 -6.91 8.77
C VAL A 94 26.58 -8.31 9.35
N THR A 95 26.45 -8.39 10.68
CA THR A 95 26.08 -9.60 11.41
C THR A 95 24.78 -9.37 12.18
N VAL A 96 23.81 -10.26 11.98
CA VAL A 96 22.57 -10.34 12.76
C VAL A 96 22.61 -11.59 13.63
N ARG A 97 22.64 -11.41 14.96
CA ARG A 97 22.81 -12.54 15.89
C ARG A 97 21.55 -13.38 16.08
N ASN A 98 21.73 -14.70 16.22
CA ASN A 98 20.67 -15.70 16.42
C ASN A 98 19.58 -15.71 15.31
N ALA A 99 19.90 -15.27 14.10
CA ALA A 99 18.98 -15.19 12.96
C ALA A 99 18.41 -16.55 12.52
N SER A 100 19.12 -17.64 12.79
CA SER A 100 18.67 -19.03 12.51
C SER A 100 17.29 -19.37 13.08
N ARG A 101 16.88 -18.77 14.21
CA ARG A 101 15.62 -19.06 14.91
C ARG A 101 14.35 -18.77 14.10
N SER A 102 14.40 -17.76 13.24
CA SER A 102 13.29 -17.39 12.34
C SER A 102 13.60 -17.66 10.86
N GLY A 103 14.84 -18.03 10.55
CA GLY A 103 15.33 -18.30 9.21
C GLY A 103 15.91 -17.07 8.52
N LYS A 104 16.91 -17.30 7.65
CA LYS A 104 17.64 -16.26 6.89
C LYS A 104 16.67 -15.25 6.26
N ASP A 105 15.71 -15.76 5.51
CA ASP A 105 14.91 -14.96 4.58
C ASP A 105 13.84 -14.14 5.32
N HIS A 106 13.41 -14.58 6.50
CA HIS A 106 12.56 -13.78 7.37
C HIS A 106 13.29 -12.56 7.91
N VAL A 107 14.54 -12.73 8.38
CA VAL A 107 15.37 -11.62 8.86
C VAL A 107 15.70 -10.64 7.72
N LEU A 108 16.02 -11.14 6.52
CA LEU A 108 16.21 -10.29 5.34
C LEU A 108 14.95 -9.50 4.97
N LYS A 109 13.76 -10.12 5.02
CA LYS A 109 12.47 -9.46 4.76
C LYS A 109 12.07 -8.44 5.84
N LEU A 110 12.45 -8.66 7.10
CA LEU A 110 12.29 -7.64 8.15
C LEU A 110 13.19 -6.43 7.88
N LEU A 111 14.42 -6.64 7.40
CA LEU A 111 15.37 -5.55 7.12
C LEU A 111 15.01 -4.76 5.86
N SER A 112 14.60 -5.41 4.76
CA SER A 112 14.11 -4.73 3.56
C SER A 112 12.91 -3.84 3.84
N ASN A 113 12.06 -4.23 4.79
CA ASN A 113 10.88 -3.46 5.19
C ASN A 113 11.19 -2.35 6.22
N SER A 114 12.44 -2.27 6.72
CA SER A 114 12.85 -1.33 7.77
C SER A 114 13.90 -0.31 7.34
N VAL A 115 14.48 -0.44 6.15
CA VAL A 115 15.57 0.40 5.61
C VAL A 115 15.30 0.71 4.15
N SER A 116 15.43 1.98 3.74
CA SER A 116 15.07 2.46 2.39
C SER A 116 15.99 1.95 1.28
N HIS A 117 17.27 1.72 1.59
CA HIS A 117 18.24 1.11 0.69
C HIS A 117 18.77 -0.17 1.34
N PHE A 118 18.35 -1.32 0.81
CA PHE A 118 18.70 -2.63 1.36
C PHE A 118 19.07 -3.61 0.24
N MET A 119 20.36 -3.66 -0.09
CA MET A 119 20.93 -4.58 -1.08
C MET A 119 22.01 -5.48 -0.44
N PRO A 120 21.63 -6.57 0.24
CA PRO A 120 22.57 -7.49 0.88
C PRO A 120 23.33 -8.32 -0.16
N ILE A 121 24.67 -8.32 -0.06
CA ILE A 121 25.58 -9.08 -0.91
C ILE A 121 25.99 -10.38 -0.18
N SER A 122 25.90 -11.53 -0.85
CA SER A 122 26.27 -12.86 -0.32
C SER A 122 25.66 -13.20 1.06
N PRO A 123 24.33 -13.14 1.25
CA PRO A 123 23.69 -13.42 2.54
C PRO A 123 23.74 -14.91 2.93
N ARG A 124 24.53 -15.20 3.98
CA ARG A 124 24.86 -16.55 4.45
C ARG A 124 24.58 -16.73 5.95
N MET A 125 23.84 -17.80 6.28
CA MET A 125 23.72 -18.27 7.67
C MET A 125 24.99 -19.01 8.08
N LEU A 126 25.47 -18.75 9.30
CA LEU A 126 26.63 -19.40 9.90
C LEU A 126 26.23 -20.57 10.81
N LEU A 127 27.18 -21.46 11.11
CA LEU A 127 26.96 -22.63 11.99
C LEU A 127 26.62 -22.25 13.44
N ASN A 128 27.02 -21.06 13.90
CA ASN A 128 26.64 -20.54 15.22
C ASN A 128 25.21 -19.94 15.23
N GLY A 129 24.50 -19.95 14.11
CA GLY A 129 23.13 -19.44 13.99
C GLY A 129 23.02 -17.94 13.71
N ASP A 130 24.13 -17.23 13.45
CA ASP A 130 24.13 -15.83 13.02
C ASP A 130 24.00 -15.69 11.49
N LEU A 131 23.37 -14.62 11.02
CA LEU A 131 23.29 -14.27 9.60
C LEU A 131 24.33 -13.18 9.28
N ASN A 132 25.24 -13.48 8.34
CA ASN A 132 26.18 -12.53 7.78
C ASN A 132 25.79 -12.14 6.35
N PHE A 133 25.96 -10.87 6.00
CA PHE A 133 25.93 -10.36 4.63
C PHE A 133 26.79 -9.10 4.52
N TYR A 134 27.15 -8.71 3.30
CA TYR A 134 27.95 -7.51 3.04
C TYR A 134 27.08 -6.40 2.44
N VAL A 135 27.49 -5.15 2.67
CA VAL A 135 26.88 -3.95 2.08
C VAL A 135 27.99 -3.00 1.62
N SER A 136 27.81 -2.36 0.46
CA SER A 136 28.82 -1.51 -0.17
C SER A 136 29.09 -0.22 0.62
N GLU A 137 28.03 0.54 0.93
CA GLU A 137 28.15 1.89 1.49
C GLU A 137 28.10 1.88 3.03
N GLU A 138 28.73 2.89 3.64
CA GLU A 138 28.75 3.03 5.11
C GLU A 138 27.37 3.45 5.65
N ASP A 139 26.66 4.34 4.96
CA ASP A 139 25.37 4.89 5.40
C ASP A 139 24.30 3.79 5.49
N ASP A 140 24.25 2.89 4.50
CA ASP A 140 23.36 1.72 4.51
C ASP A 140 23.67 0.79 5.70
N ALA A 141 24.96 0.51 5.94
CA ALA A 141 25.40 -0.31 7.05
C ALA A 141 25.08 0.32 8.41
N GLN A 142 25.20 1.64 8.55
CA GLN A 142 24.77 2.38 9.74
C GLN A 142 23.24 2.33 9.91
N ALA A 143 22.46 2.55 8.85
CA ALA A 143 21.00 2.48 8.87
C ALA A 143 20.48 1.09 9.30
N ILE A 144 21.08 0.02 8.78
CA ILE A 144 20.81 -1.36 9.18
C ILE A 144 21.18 -1.59 10.67
N CYS A 145 22.30 -1.05 11.14
CA CYS A 145 22.69 -1.13 12.55
C CYS A 145 21.76 -0.37 13.48
N LEU A 146 21.12 0.73 13.03
CA LEU A 146 20.12 1.44 13.84
C LEU A 146 18.88 0.58 14.13
N MET A 147 18.61 -0.48 13.36
CA MET A 147 17.55 -1.47 13.62
C MET A 147 17.92 -2.52 14.69
N SER A 148 19.16 -2.51 15.19
CA SER A 148 19.61 -3.33 16.31
C SER A 148 18.71 -3.10 17.54
N LYS A 149 18.17 -4.19 18.09
CA LYS A 149 17.18 -4.20 19.19
C LYS A 149 15.87 -3.44 18.89
N ARG A 150 15.57 -3.15 17.62
CA ARG A 150 14.25 -2.63 17.16
C ARG A 150 13.40 -3.74 16.55
N ILE A 151 13.93 -4.46 15.56
CA ILE A 151 13.27 -5.63 14.98
C ILE A 151 13.32 -6.85 15.92
N ALA A 152 12.33 -7.73 15.83
CA ALA A 152 12.11 -8.84 16.75
C ALA A 152 11.73 -10.14 16.03
N ASP A 153 11.84 -11.26 16.74
CA ASP A 153 11.54 -12.60 16.24
C ASP A 153 10.02 -12.83 16.09
N LYS A 154 9.60 -13.35 14.93
CA LYS A 154 8.20 -13.73 14.61
C LYS A 154 7.57 -14.58 15.72
N TYR A 155 8.31 -15.51 16.29
CA TYR A 155 7.81 -16.47 17.28
C TYR A 155 7.99 -16.00 18.73
N ASN A 156 8.78 -14.94 18.96
CA ASN A 156 8.98 -14.36 20.28
C ASN A 156 9.29 -12.85 20.17
N PRO A 157 8.27 -11.97 20.19
CA PRO A 157 8.45 -10.51 20.10
C PRO A 157 9.31 -9.88 21.21
N SER A 158 9.56 -10.59 22.32
CA SER A 158 10.50 -10.15 23.36
C SER A 158 11.97 -10.40 22.97
N HIS A 159 12.23 -11.34 22.06
CA HIS A 159 13.57 -11.59 21.51
C HIS A 159 13.84 -10.62 20.35
N LYS A 160 14.73 -9.64 20.59
CA LYS A 160 15.09 -8.62 19.61
C LYS A 160 16.48 -8.87 19.05
N TYR A 161 16.63 -8.81 17.74
CA TYR A 161 17.89 -9.11 17.06
C TYR A 161 18.96 -8.09 17.43
N MET A 162 20.17 -8.56 17.74
CA MET A 162 21.35 -7.70 17.85
C MET A 162 22.04 -7.66 16.49
N ILE A 163 22.11 -6.46 15.93
CA ILE A 163 22.76 -6.16 14.66
C ILE A 163 23.99 -5.30 14.94
N TYR A 164 25.08 -5.58 14.24
CA TYR A 164 26.26 -4.71 14.15
C TYR A 164 26.93 -4.88 12.79
N SER A 165 27.69 -3.86 12.36
CA SER A 165 28.53 -3.90 11.17
C SER A 165 30.01 -3.79 11.55
N LYS A 166 30.87 -4.40 10.73
CA LYS A 166 32.31 -4.21 10.78
C LYS A 166 32.81 -3.83 9.39
N ARG A 167 33.50 -2.69 9.30
CA ARG A 167 34.28 -2.33 8.11
C ARG A 167 35.42 -3.34 7.95
N VAL A 168 35.45 -4.04 6.82
CA VAL A 168 36.48 -5.05 6.48
C VAL A 168 37.04 -4.74 5.10
N PRO A 169 38.27 -5.18 4.76
CA PRO A 169 38.73 -5.16 3.38
C PRO A 169 37.78 -5.97 2.49
N THR A 170 37.61 -5.55 1.24
CA THR A 170 36.94 -6.33 0.20
C THR A 170 37.58 -7.71 0.04
N THR A 171 36.75 -8.73 -0.17
CA THR A 171 37.17 -10.14 -0.37
C THR A 171 37.36 -10.50 -1.84
N PHE A 172 37.31 -9.50 -2.71
CA PHE A 172 37.40 -9.57 -4.17
C PHE A 172 38.10 -8.31 -4.68
N GLU A 173 38.69 -8.39 -5.86
CA GLU A 173 39.46 -7.27 -6.44
C GLU A 173 38.62 -6.03 -6.71
N THR A 174 39.27 -4.87 -6.66
CA THR A 174 38.64 -3.55 -6.78
C THR A 174 38.72 -3.03 -8.21
N ILE A 175 37.58 -2.64 -8.79
CA ILE A 175 37.52 -2.07 -10.14
C ILE A 175 37.94 -0.60 -10.09
N SER A 176 38.89 -0.19 -10.95
CA SER A 176 39.25 1.23 -11.07
C SER A 176 38.06 2.07 -11.54
N PHE A 177 38.07 3.38 -11.24
CA PHE A 177 36.97 4.27 -11.61
C PHE A 177 36.67 4.23 -13.12
N SER A 178 37.71 4.34 -13.96
CA SER A 178 37.59 4.28 -15.42
C SER A 178 37.03 2.92 -15.90
N ASN A 179 37.49 1.82 -15.30
CA ASN A 179 37.02 0.48 -15.67
C ASN A 179 35.56 0.25 -15.24
N ARG A 180 35.13 0.83 -14.11
CA ARG A 180 33.72 0.85 -13.71
C ARG A 180 32.87 1.59 -14.74
N GLN A 181 33.30 2.75 -15.24
CA GLN A 181 32.55 3.50 -16.25
C GLN A 181 32.36 2.69 -17.55
N ILE A 182 33.34 1.89 -17.96
CA ILE A 182 33.20 0.99 -19.11
C ILE A 182 32.13 -0.09 -18.85
N ILE A 183 32.14 -0.73 -17.68
CA ILE A 183 31.12 -1.71 -17.29
C ILE A 183 29.71 -1.07 -17.24
N GLU A 184 29.60 0.11 -16.64
CA GLU A 184 28.33 0.86 -16.54
C GLU A 184 27.79 1.25 -17.92
N GLN A 185 28.66 1.65 -18.85
CA GLN A 185 28.28 1.95 -20.24
C GLN A 185 27.84 0.69 -21.01
N VAL A 186 28.57 -0.43 -20.89
CA VAL A 186 28.19 -1.72 -21.53
C VAL A 186 26.83 -2.20 -21.04
N VAL A 187 26.56 -2.10 -19.72
CA VAL A 187 25.24 -2.43 -19.15
C VAL A 187 24.15 -1.49 -19.68
N LYS A 188 24.45 -0.21 -19.87
CA LYS A 188 23.50 0.77 -20.43
C LYS A 188 23.18 0.51 -21.91
N GLU A 189 24.18 0.17 -22.73
CA GLU A 189 23.99 -0.15 -24.16
C GLU A 189 23.24 -1.47 -24.37
N ARG A 190 23.39 -2.43 -23.44
CA ARG A 190 22.69 -3.72 -23.45
C ARG A 190 21.26 -3.68 -22.87
N PHE A 191 20.76 -2.51 -22.46
CA PHE A 191 19.38 -2.36 -22.00
C PHE A 191 18.40 -2.18 -23.17
N LYS A 192 17.49 -3.14 -23.36
CA LYS A 192 16.48 -3.12 -24.41
C LYS A 192 15.19 -2.48 -23.88
N GLN A 193 14.97 -1.21 -24.20
CA GLN A 193 13.84 -0.43 -23.71
C GLN A 193 12.47 -1.01 -24.12
N GLN A 194 12.33 -1.49 -25.35
CA GLN A 194 11.06 -2.03 -25.89
C GLN A 194 10.53 -3.21 -25.07
N THR A 195 11.40 -4.13 -24.67
CA THR A 195 11.08 -5.30 -23.83
C THR A 195 11.30 -5.04 -22.34
N ASN A 196 11.74 -3.84 -21.96
CA ASN A 196 12.17 -3.47 -20.61
C ASN A 196 13.09 -4.55 -19.99
N SER A 197 14.09 -5.01 -20.76
CA SER A 197 14.94 -6.15 -20.40
C SER A 197 16.43 -5.87 -20.62
N LEU A 198 17.29 -6.29 -19.69
CA LEU A 198 18.74 -6.11 -19.76
C LEU A 198 19.42 -7.41 -20.26
N ASP A 199 20.30 -7.27 -21.25
CA ASP A 199 20.90 -8.40 -21.96
C ASP A 199 22.38 -8.60 -21.65
N LEU A 200 22.67 -9.29 -20.54
CA LEU A 200 24.04 -9.60 -20.12
C LEU A 200 24.50 -10.97 -20.65
N SER A 201 23.94 -11.45 -21.77
CA SER A 201 24.36 -12.69 -22.42
C SER A 201 25.85 -12.64 -22.78
N SER A 202 26.62 -13.68 -22.44
CA SER A 202 28.06 -13.77 -22.72
C SER A 202 28.85 -12.50 -22.35
N PHE A 203 28.59 -11.92 -21.18
CA PHE A 203 29.03 -10.56 -20.82
C PHE A 203 30.54 -10.32 -20.98
N GLN A 204 31.36 -11.33 -20.69
CA GLN A 204 32.83 -11.24 -20.81
C GLN A 204 33.32 -11.04 -22.26
N ASN A 205 32.52 -11.43 -23.25
CA ASN A 205 32.83 -11.35 -24.69
C ASN A 205 32.38 -10.00 -25.29
N ASP A 206 32.14 -8.96 -24.48
CA ASP A 206 31.74 -7.67 -25.03
C ASP A 206 32.91 -6.99 -25.77
N PRO A 207 32.73 -6.52 -27.02
CA PRO A 207 33.80 -5.85 -27.78
C PRO A 207 34.38 -4.62 -27.08
N SER A 208 33.65 -4.02 -26.13
CA SER A 208 34.12 -2.90 -25.32
C SER A 208 35.16 -3.32 -24.28
N PHE A 209 35.14 -4.56 -23.80
CA PHE A 209 36.16 -5.09 -22.90
C PHE A 209 37.41 -5.48 -23.68
N GLU A 210 37.29 -6.19 -24.80
CA GLU A 210 38.42 -6.54 -25.68
C GLU A 210 39.20 -5.29 -26.14
N ARG A 211 38.48 -4.26 -26.62
CA ARG A 211 39.04 -2.99 -27.10
C ARG A 211 39.79 -2.19 -26.02
N ASN A 212 39.49 -2.43 -24.74
CA ASN A 212 40.19 -1.81 -23.60
C ASN A 212 41.16 -2.79 -22.90
N HIS A 213 41.38 -3.98 -23.45
CA HIS A 213 42.19 -5.07 -22.87
C HIS A 213 41.73 -5.50 -21.46
N LEU A 214 40.41 -5.56 -21.25
CA LEU A 214 39.76 -5.93 -19.99
C LEU A 214 39.14 -7.33 -20.08
N SER A 215 39.04 -8.02 -18.94
CA SER A 215 38.52 -9.40 -18.83
C SER A 215 37.38 -9.52 -17.81
N TYR A 216 36.35 -8.67 -17.94
CA TYR A 216 35.26 -8.57 -16.95
C TYR A 216 34.05 -9.47 -17.24
N GLY A 217 34.16 -10.75 -16.91
CA GLY A 217 33.01 -11.66 -16.88
C GLY A 217 32.19 -11.61 -15.59
N LEU A 218 30.89 -11.95 -15.64
CA LEU A 218 30.00 -12.03 -14.47
C LEU A 218 30.36 -13.15 -13.47
N ILE A 219 31.28 -14.04 -13.84
CA ILE A 219 31.94 -14.97 -12.90
C ILE A 219 32.73 -14.24 -11.79
N HIS A 220 33.10 -12.97 -11.99
CA HIS A 220 33.82 -12.15 -11.02
C HIS A 220 32.86 -11.35 -10.12
N ASN A 221 32.92 -11.62 -8.82
CA ASN A 221 32.06 -11.00 -7.79
C ASN A 221 31.99 -9.46 -7.86
N HIS A 222 33.11 -8.78 -8.17
CA HIS A 222 33.17 -7.33 -8.27
C HIS A 222 32.38 -6.77 -9.46
N VAL A 223 32.29 -7.51 -10.57
CA VAL A 223 31.50 -7.12 -11.75
C VAL A 223 30.03 -7.20 -11.39
N VAL A 224 29.57 -8.32 -10.83
CA VAL A 224 28.16 -8.52 -10.44
C VAL A 224 27.70 -7.44 -9.45
N VAL A 225 28.51 -7.12 -8.43
CA VAL A 225 28.18 -6.05 -7.47
C VAL A 225 28.16 -4.67 -8.13
N THR A 226 29.00 -4.40 -9.12
CA THR A 226 29.00 -3.13 -9.87
C THR A 226 27.78 -3.03 -10.79
N VAL A 227 27.45 -4.10 -11.52
CA VAL A 227 26.23 -4.20 -12.35
C VAL A 227 24.97 -4.00 -11.50
N ALA A 228 24.86 -4.68 -10.35
CA ALA A 228 23.72 -4.54 -9.45
C ALA A 228 23.56 -3.11 -8.89
N ASN A 229 24.67 -2.47 -8.50
CA ASN A 229 24.67 -1.05 -8.10
C ASN A 229 24.19 -0.12 -9.23
N PHE A 230 24.57 -0.39 -10.48
CA PHE A 230 24.13 0.40 -11.63
C PHE A 230 22.64 0.17 -11.95
N VAL A 231 22.19 -1.08 -11.92
CA VAL A 231 20.78 -1.45 -12.13
C VAL A 231 19.86 -0.81 -11.08
N ALA A 232 20.24 -0.85 -9.79
CA ALA A 232 19.45 -0.24 -8.71
C ALA A 232 19.24 1.28 -8.87
N ARG A 233 20.18 1.97 -9.54
CA ARG A 233 20.15 3.43 -9.73
C ARG A 233 19.40 3.86 -11.00
N ASN A 234 19.48 3.05 -12.06
CA ASN A 234 19.02 3.43 -13.41
C ASN A 234 17.78 2.67 -13.89
N PHE A 235 17.58 1.43 -13.42
CA PHE A 235 16.56 0.50 -13.94
C PHE A 235 15.71 -0.18 -12.83
N PRO A 236 15.17 0.55 -11.84
CA PRO A 236 14.44 -0.07 -10.71
C PRO A 236 13.14 -0.78 -11.11
N SER A 237 12.56 -0.42 -12.27
CA SER A 237 11.32 -0.98 -12.81
C SER A 237 11.55 -1.99 -13.94
N ILE A 238 12.75 -2.58 -14.03
CA ILE A 238 13.10 -3.54 -15.09
C ILE A 238 12.30 -4.86 -14.98
N ARG A 239 11.83 -5.37 -16.12
CA ARG A 239 10.97 -6.58 -16.19
C ARG A 239 11.77 -7.87 -16.39
N GLY A 240 12.85 -7.83 -17.16
CA GLY A 240 13.61 -9.03 -17.54
C GLY A 240 15.13 -8.87 -17.47
N ILE A 241 15.84 -9.95 -17.10
CA ILE A 241 17.31 -10.00 -17.11
C ILE A 241 17.79 -11.30 -17.76
N ARG A 242 18.69 -11.20 -18.74
CA ARG A 242 19.40 -12.33 -19.33
C ARG A 242 20.82 -12.41 -18.77
N LEU A 243 21.19 -13.59 -18.27
CA LEU A 243 22.47 -13.95 -17.65
C LEU A 243 23.05 -15.24 -18.27
N ASN A 244 22.52 -15.68 -19.41
CA ASN A 244 22.94 -16.88 -20.12
C ASN A 244 24.38 -16.81 -20.65
N ASN A 245 25.01 -17.98 -20.81
CA ASN A 245 26.38 -18.12 -21.35
C ASN A 245 27.47 -17.36 -20.54
N ASN A 246 27.34 -17.28 -19.21
CA ASN A 246 28.28 -16.57 -18.33
C ASN A 246 29.13 -17.49 -17.41
N ASN A 247 29.04 -18.82 -17.57
CA ASN A 247 29.77 -19.80 -16.75
C ASN A 247 29.53 -19.63 -15.23
N LEU A 248 28.35 -19.15 -14.84
CA LEU A 248 27.96 -18.96 -13.44
C LEU A 248 27.82 -20.33 -12.75
N ARG A 249 28.50 -20.50 -11.60
CA ARG A 249 28.48 -21.74 -10.80
C ARG A 249 27.73 -21.62 -9.49
N THR A 250 27.71 -20.42 -8.90
CA THR A 250 26.92 -20.10 -7.70
C THR A 250 26.23 -18.76 -7.85
N LEU A 251 25.15 -18.56 -7.09
CA LEU A 251 24.29 -17.38 -7.16
C LEU A 251 24.42 -16.47 -5.93
N ASP A 252 25.46 -16.64 -5.08
CA ASP A 252 25.65 -15.87 -3.84
C ASP A 252 25.87 -14.37 -4.07
N PHE A 253 26.59 -14.01 -5.14
CA PHE A 253 26.75 -12.60 -5.54
C PHE A 253 25.64 -12.14 -6.49
N VAL A 254 25.09 -13.05 -7.31
CA VAL A 254 23.95 -12.77 -8.20
C VAL A 254 22.69 -12.39 -7.40
N SER A 255 22.52 -12.90 -6.17
CA SER A 255 21.34 -12.62 -5.34
C SER A 255 21.17 -11.15 -4.95
N CYS A 256 22.18 -10.28 -5.07
CA CYS A 256 21.97 -8.85 -4.85
C CYS A 256 21.14 -8.19 -5.98
N LEU A 257 21.13 -8.76 -7.20
CA LEU A 257 20.23 -8.32 -8.28
C LEU A 257 18.75 -8.47 -7.91
N ALA A 258 18.40 -9.48 -7.10
CA ALA A 258 17.05 -9.68 -6.59
C ALA A 258 16.60 -8.64 -5.55
N TYR A 259 17.51 -7.75 -5.12
CA TYR A 259 17.20 -6.55 -4.33
C TYR A 259 17.38 -5.26 -5.14
N ALA A 260 18.32 -5.23 -6.10
CA ALA A 260 18.53 -4.10 -7.01
C ALA A 260 17.36 -3.88 -7.98
N ALA A 261 16.71 -4.97 -8.41
CA ALA A 261 15.62 -4.97 -9.38
C ALA A 261 14.48 -5.90 -8.92
N PRO A 262 13.67 -5.50 -7.92
CA PRO A 262 12.68 -6.40 -7.30
C PRO A 262 11.52 -6.80 -8.24
N ASN A 263 11.32 -6.07 -9.33
CA ASN A 263 10.17 -6.20 -10.24
C ASN A 263 10.40 -7.16 -11.43
N VAL A 264 11.50 -7.93 -11.42
CA VAL A 264 11.82 -8.87 -12.51
C VAL A 264 10.89 -10.08 -12.47
N VAL A 265 10.28 -10.40 -13.62
CA VAL A 265 9.43 -11.58 -13.84
C VAL A 265 9.98 -12.51 -14.93
N GLU A 266 10.92 -12.04 -15.76
CA GLU A 266 11.62 -12.82 -16.80
C GLU A 266 13.10 -13.03 -16.42
N LEU A 267 13.57 -14.28 -16.35
CA LEU A 267 14.98 -14.60 -16.05
C LEU A 267 15.53 -15.67 -17.00
N ASP A 268 16.61 -15.35 -17.70
CA ASP A 268 17.39 -16.35 -18.45
C ASP A 268 18.73 -16.61 -17.76
N LEU A 269 18.96 -17.86 -17.35
CA LEU A 269 20.18 -18.39 -16.76
C LEU A 269 20.69 -19.62 -17.54
N ALA A 270 20.20 -19.88 -18.75
CA ALA A 270 20.61 -21.03 -19.57
C ALA A 270 22.11 -21.00 -19.93
N ASN A 271 22.67 -22.16 -20.26
CA ASN A 271 24.08 -22.30 -20.65
C ASN A 271 25.06 -21.74 -19.58
N ASN A 272 24.77 -22.01 -18.30
CA ASN A 272 25.65 -21.74 -17.18
C ASN A 272 26.10 -23.07 -16.51
N ALA A 273 26.96 -22.98 -15.51
CA ALA A 273 27.58 -24.15 -14.86
C ALA A 273 27.02 -24.39 -13.44
N ILE A 274 25.72 -24.16 -13.26
CA ILE A 274 25.05 -24.34 -11.96
C ILE A 274 24.81 -25.84 -11.74
N SER A 275 25.42 -26.40 -10.69
CA SER A 275 25.39 -27.85 -10.40
C SER A 275 24.30 -28.28 -9.41
N ARG A 276 23.60 -27.35 -8.76
CA ARG A 276 22.57 -27.64 -7.75
C ARG A 276 21.36 -26.72 -7.86
N VAL A 277 20.17 -27.30 -7.92
CA VAL A 277 18.88 -26.57 -7.89
C VAL A 277 18.74 -25.68 -6.64
N THR A 278 19.38 -26.05 -5.53
CA THR A 278 19.41 -25.27 -4.27
C THR A 278 20.04 -23.88 -4.41
N GLU A 279 20.80 -23.62 -5.49
CA GLU A 279 21.31 -22.27 -5.79
C GLU A 279 20.16 -21.32 -6.16
N LEU A 280 19.11 -21.80 -6.84
CA LEU A 280 17.98 -20.99 -7.30
C LEU A 280 17.21 -20.37 -6.12
N ALA A 281 17.18 -21.04 -4.97
CA ALA A 281 16.59 -20.54 -3.73
C ALA A 281 17.25 -19.25 -3.19
N LYS A 282 18.40 -18.83 -3.75
CA LYS A 282 19.03 -17.52 -3.48
C LYS A 282 18.36 -16.36 -4.22
N LEU A 283 17.57 -16.64 -5.27
CA LEU A 283 16.89 -15.64 -6.12
C LEU A 283 15.37 -15.53 -5.83
N LYS A 284 14.82 -16.35 -4.92
CA LYS A 284 13.38 -16.50 -4.62
C LYS A 284 12.62 -15.25 -4.16
N ASN A 285 13.27 -14.08 -4.10
CA ASN A 285 12.60 -12.81 -3.87
C ASN A 285 11.92 -12.29 -5.15
N TRP A 286 12.37 -12.73 -6.34
CA TRP A 286 11.71 -12.44 -7.61
C TRP A 286 10.44 -13.28 -7.77
N ALA A 287 9.36 -12.63 -8.18
CA ALA A 287 8.11 -13.26 -8.56
C ALA A 287 8.16 -13.70 -10.03
N LEU A 288 9.07 -14.63 -10.36
CA LEU A 288 9.31 -15.05 -11.73
C LEU A 288 8.10 -15.77 -12.34
N GLU A 289 7.77 -15.38 -13.57
CA GLU A 289 6.70 -15.93 -14.42
C GLU A 289 7.30 -16.77 -15.55
N SER A 290 8.42 -16.31 -16.13
CA SER A 290 9.12 -16.93 -17.26
C SER A 290 10.59 -17.14 -16.95
N VAL A 291 11.07 -18.38 -17.08
CA VAL A 291 12.45 -18.76 -16.73
C VAL A 291 13.08 -19.71 -17.74
N HIS A 292 14.39 -19.56 -17.94
CA HIS A 292 15.20 -20.45 -18.77
C HIS A 292 16.44 -20.91 -17.97
N PHE A 293 16.63 -22.21 -17.84
CA PHE A 293 17.74 -22.84 -17.12
C PHE A 293 18.42 -23.96 -17.92
N GLU A 294 18.04 -24.18 -19.18
CA GLU A 294 18.63 -25.15 -20.11
C GLU A 294 20.17 -25.24 -20.02
N ASN A 295 20.72 -26.43 -20.27
CA ASN A 295 22.16 -26.70 -20.31
C ASN A 295 22.96 -26.36 -19.03
N ASN A 296 22.29 -26.20 -17.88
CA ASN A 296 22.94 -26.23 -16.57
C ASN A 296 23.05 -27.67 -16.04
N GLU A 297 24.18 -27.99 -15.38
CA GLU A 297 24.48 -29.32 -14.83
C GLU A 297 23.36 -29.86 -13.91
N PHE A 298 22.71 -28.99 -13.13
CA PHE A 298 21.61 -29.40 -12.25
C PHE A 298 20.38 -29.94 -13.01
N VAL A 299 20.16 -29.54 -14.27
CA VAL A 299 19.00 -30.00 -15.07
C VAL A 299 19.15 -31.49 -15.44
N ALA A 300 20.38 -31.94 -15.70
CA ALA A 300 20.66 -33.35 -15.99
C ALA A 300 20.30 -34.29 -14.83
N SER A 301 20.32 -33.79 -13.58
CA SER A 301 19.96 -34.59 -12.39
C SER A 301 18.51 -35.07 -12.37
N PHE A 302 17.62 -34.46 -13.16
CA PHE A 302 16.21 -34.85 -13.26
C PHE A 302 15.94 -35.96 -14.30
N GLN A 303 16.96 -36.49 -14.98
CA GLN A 303 16.84 -37.68 -15.85
C GLN A 303 15.73 -37.53 -16.92
N CYS A 304 15.60 -36.34 -17.51
CA CYS A 304 14.55 -35.95 -18.46
C CYS A 304 13.10 -35.99 -17.93
N ASN A 305 12.87 -36.23 -16.63
CA ASN A 305 11.54 -36.14 -16.02
C ASN A 305 11.15 -34.66 -15.80
N PHE A 306 10.47 -34.11 -16.80
CA PHE A 306 10.01 -32.71 -16.81
C PHE A 306 9.04 -32.37 -15.65
N VAL A 307 8.28 -33.33 -15.12
CA VAL A 307 7.34 -33.09 -14.01
C VAL A 307 8.10 -32.93 -12.69
N THR A 308 9.04 -33.82 -12.39
CA THR A 308 9.91 -33.68 -11.20
C THR A 308 10.77 -32.42 -11.29
N TYR A 309 11.23 -32.07 -12.50
CA TYR A 309 11.94 -30.83 -12.77
C TYR A 309 11.09 -29.59 -12.49
N ALA A 310 9.91 -29.46 -13.12
CA ALA A 310 9.00 -28.33 -12.93
C ALA A 310 8.59 -28.16 -11.45
N ASN A 311 8.28 -29.26 -10.76
CA ASN A 311 7.98 -29.23 -9.32
C ASN A 311 9.15 -28.69 -8.48
N ALA A 312 10.40 -29.02 -8.82
CA ALA A 312 11.58 -28.49 -8.13
C ALA A 312 11.85 -27.00 -8.44
N ILE A 313 11.52 -26.54 -9.65
CA ILE A 313 11.52 -25.11 -10.00
C ILE A 313 10.43 -24.36 -9.21
N HIS A 314 9.21 -24.90 -9.14
CA HIS A 314 8.09 -24.31 -8.38
C HIS A 314 8.36 -24.18 -6.88
N GLN A 315 9.16 -25.08 -6.27
CA GLN A 315 9.61 -24.92 -4.88
C GLN A 315 10.49 -23.67 -4.66
N CYS A 316 11.11 -23.14 -5.71
CA CYS A 316 11.88 -21.89 -5.67
C CYS A 316 11.07 -20.68 -6.18
N PHE A 317 10.27 -20.89 -7.23
CA PHE A 317 9.52 -19.85 -7.95
C PHE A 317 8.08 -20.33 -8.24
N PRO A 318 7.14 -20.24 -7.27
CA PRO A 318 5.82 -20.87 -7.39
C PRO A 318 4.95 -20.34 -8.55
N ARG A 319 5.20 -19.10 -9.01
CA ARG A 319 4.44 -18.41 -10.07
C ARG A 319 4.91 -18.67 -11.50
N VAL A 320 5.93 -19.52 -11.71
CA VAL A 320 6.43 -19.81 -13.07
C VAL A 320 5.35 -20.53 -13.88
N THR A 321 5.02 -19.93 -15.03
CA THR A 321 4.08 -20.43 -16.05
C THR A 321 4.76 -20.72 -17.39
N TYR A 322 6.04 -20.34 -17.54
CA TYR A 322 6.86 -20.65 -18.71
C TYR A 322 8.27 -21.08 -18.28
N LEU A 323 8.69 -22.27 -18.69
CA LEU A 323 9.94 -22.93 -18.29
C LEU A 323 10.55 -23.63 -19.50
N ASP A 324 11.78 -23.26 -19.87
CA ASP A 324 12.57 -23.89 -20.95
C ASP A 324 11.75 -24.12 -22.24
N GLY A 325 11.19 -23.04 -22.78
CA GLY A 325 10.39 -23.07 -24.02
C GLY A 325 8.97 -23.66 -23.87
N ARG A 326 8.54 -24.07 -22.67
CA ARG A 326 7.27 -24.76 -22.44
C ARG A 326 6.38 -23.99 -21.48
N SER A 327 5.10 -23.83 -21.83
CA SER A 327 4.11 -23.38 -20.86
C SER A 327 3.80 -24.48 -19.85
N ILE A 328 3.69 -24.11 -18.58
CA ILE A 328 3.30 -24.97 -17.46
C ILE A 328 2.21 -24.28 -16.63
N GLN A 329 1.39 -25.06 -15.94
CA GLN A 329 0.49 -24.49 -14.92
C GLN A 329 1.32 -23.96 -13.73
N PRO A 330 0.91 -22.86 -13.07
CA PRO A 330 1.57 -22.39 -11.87
C PRO A 330 1.40 -23.41 -10.73
N SER A 331 2.22 -23.32 -9.69
CA SER A 331 2.15 -24.24 -8.55
C SER A 331 0.76 -24.22 -7.89
N ALA A 332 0.26 -25.39 -7.50
CA ALA A 332 -0.99 -25.50 -6.73
C ALA A 332 -0.95 -24.69 -5.42
N GLU A 333 0.25 -24.47 -4.85
CA GLU A 333 0.41 -23.55 -3.72
C GLU A 333 -0.01 -22.11 -4.11
N VAL A 334 0.32 -21.62 -5.30
CA VAL A 334 -0.14 -20.31 -5.81
C VAL A 334 -1.65 -20.30 -6.02
N SER A 335 -2.22 -21.37 -6.58
CA SER A 335 -3.67 -21.52 -6.74
C SER A 335 -4.44 -21.42 -5.42
N THR A 336 -3.80 -21.72 -4.28
CA THR A 336 -4.37 -21.51 -2.94
C THR A 336 -3.90 -20.23 -2.25
N ALA A 337 -2.70 -19.73 -2.55
CA ALA A 337 -2.07 -18.59 -1.88
C ALA A 337 -2.45 -17.23 -2.49
N ASP A 338 -2.48 -17.10 -3.82
CA ASP A 338 -3.01 -15.89 -4.45
C ASP A 338 -4.55 -15.83 -4.31
N ALA A 339 -5.22 -16.98 -4.17
CA ALA A 339 -6.63 -17.04 -3.74
C ALA A 339 -6.88 -16.66 -2.26
N SER A 340 -5.85 -16.50 -1.42
CA SER A 340 -6.00 -16.22 0.03
C SER A 340 -5.16 -15.06 0.59
N LEU A 341 -4.19 -14.53 -0.15
CA LEU A 341 -3.38 -13.37 0.25
C LEU A 341 -3.25 -12.28 -0.81
N ALA A 342 -3.68 -12.52 -2.06
CA ALA A 342 -3.98 -11.45 -3.01
C ALA A 342 -5.47 -11.08 -2.93
N THR A 343 -5.97 -10.78 -1.73
CA THR A 343 -7.26 -10.08 -1.59
C THR A 343 -7.14 -8.74 -2.32
N VAL A 344 -7.68 -8.69 -3.53
CA VAL A 344 -8.04 -7.45 -4.22
C VAL A 344 -9.09 -6.78 -3.35
N ILE A 345 -8.64 -5.91 -2.45
CA ILE A 345 -9.53 -5.11 -1.61
C ILE A 345 -10.43 -4.35 -2.58
N PRO A 346 -11.78 -4.52 -2.52
CA PRO A 346 -12.67 -3.88 -3.47
C PRO A 346 -12.41 -2.37 -3.50
N PRO A 347 -12.37 -1.74 -4.69
CA PRO A 347 -12.02 -0.33 -4.81
C PRO A 347 -12.96 0.52 -3.95
N PHE A 348 -12.37 1.37 -3.12
CA PHE A 348 -13.09 2.23 -2.18
C PHE A 348 -14.09 3.13 -2.93
N ARG A 349 -15.32 3.22 -2.41
CA ARG A 349 -16.43 4.02 -2.96
C ARG A 349 -16.92 5.00 -1.89
N THR A 350 -17.55 6.08 -2.33
CA THR A 350 -18.00 7.20 -1.48
C THR A 350 -19.33 6.96 -0.75
N GLY A 351 -19.82 5.71 -0.74
CA GLY A 351 -21.11 5.30 -0.21
C GLY A 351 -21.69 4.15 -1.03
N TYR A 352 -22.78 3.54 -0.54
CA TYR A 352 -23.48 2.43 -1.20
C TYR A 352 -24.99 2.52 -1.01
N GLN A 353 -25.71 2.61 -2.12
CA GLN A 353 -27.17 2.52 -2.18
C GLN A 353 -27.62 2.06 -3.57
N HIS A 354 -28.73 1.32 -3.65
CA HIS A 354 -29.33 0.82 -4.90
C HIS A 354 -30.45 1.69 -5.47
N ASP A 355 -31.17 2.43 -4.62
CA ASP A 355 -32.32 3.27 -5.00
C ASP A 355 -32.03 4.74 -4.68
N GLU A 356 -31.90 5.55 -5.73
CA GLU A 356 -31.56 6.97 -5.66
C GLU A 356 -32.68 7.84 -5.03
N SER A 357 -33.94 7.34 -5.02
CA SER A 357 -35.06 8.05 -4.37
C SER A 357 -34.96 7.93 -2.85
N LEU A 358 -34.75 6.71 -2.33
CA LEU A 358 -34.45 6.49 -0.92
C LEU A 358 -33.11 7.10 -0.50
N ARG A 359 -32.13 7.17 -1.43
CA ARG A 359 -30.88 7.92 -1.21
C ARG A 359 -31.18 9.40 -0.94
N THR A 360 -31.92 10.05 -1.84
CA THR A 360 -32.26 11.48 -1.70
C THR A 360 -33.03 11.73 -0.40
N LEU A 361 -34.01 10.87 -0.07
CA LEU A 361 -34.75 10.95 1.19
C LEU A 361 -33.83 10.84 2.42
N ALA A 362 -32.89 9.90 2.41
CA ALA A 362 -31.92 9.73 3.50
C ALA A 362 -30.94 10.90 3.60
N GLU A 363 -30.44 11.44 2.47
CA GLU A 363 -29.58 12.62 2.46
C GLU A 363 -30.33 13.88 2.94
N THR A 364 -31.59 14.11 2.53
CA THR A 364 -32.44 15.19 3.05
C THR A 364 -32.64 15.06 4.57
N PHE A 365 -33.04 13.88 5.05
CA PHE A 365 -33.22 13.59 6.48
C PHE A 365 -31.93 13.86 7.29
N LEU A 366 -30.78 13.42 6.79
CA LEU A 366 -29.50 13.63 7.47
C LEU A 366 -29.07 15.10 7.44
N LEU A 367 -29.30 15.83 6.35
CA LEU A 367 -29.04 17.27 6.28
C LEU A 367 -29.88 18.05 7.29
N GLU A 368 -31.18 17.75 7.41
CA GLU A 368 -32.08 18.35 8.40
C GLU A 368 -31.66 17.98 9.84
N PHE A 369 -31.43 16.70 10.11
CA PHE A 369 -30.95 16.22 11.42
C PHE A 369 -29.67 16.97 11.84
N TYR A 370 -28.68 17.11 10.94
CA TYR A 370 -27.44 17.82 11.24
C TYR A 370 -27.56 19.35 11.23
N ASN A 371 -28.60 19.94 10.64
CA ASN A 371 -28.93 21.36 10.83
C ASN A 371 -29.37 21.65 12.27
N PHE A 372 -30.15 20.75 12.88
CA PHE A 372 -30.48 20.85 14.31
C PHE A 372 -29.33 20.41 15.23
N TYR A 373 -28.50 19.45 14.79
CA TYR A 373 -27.39 18.94 15.61
C TYR A 373 -26.22 19.94 15.77
N ASP A 374 -25.89 20.67 14.69
CA ASP A 374 -24.84 21.69 14.64
C ASP A 374 -25.40 23.12 14.60
N GLY A 375 -26.68 23.29 14.97
CA GLY A 375 -27.35 24.60 14.93
C GLY A 375 -26.69 25.63 15.86
N PRO A 376 -27.00 26.93 15.70
CA PRO A 376 -26.47 27.98 16.59
C PRO A 376 -26.82 27.65 18.04
N ASN A 377 -25.80 27.52 18.89
CA ASN A 377 -25.88 26.90 20.22
C ASN A 377 -26.43 25.46 20.18
N GLY A 378 -25.67 24.53 19.60
CA GLY A 378 -26.01 23.10 19.43
C GLY A 378 -26.63 22.40 20.65
N GLU A 379 -26.20 22.78 21.86
CA GLU A 379 -26.75 22.27 23.13
C GLU A 379 -28.27 22.56 23.29
N GLN A 380 -28.77 23.64 22.68
CA GLN A 380 -30.20 24.00 22.69
C GLN A 380 -30.93 23.44 21.46
N THR A 381 -30.38 23.60 20.25
CA THR A 381 -31.04 23.17 19.01
C THR A 381 -31.22 21.64 18.93
N ARG A 382 -30.32 20.86 19.52
CA ARG A 382 -30.48 19.39 19.68
C ARG A 382 -31.72 18.97 20.47
N GLN A 383 -32.36 19.86 21.25
CA GLN A 383 -33.62 19.54 21.92
C GLN A 383 -34.75 19.30 20.90
N GLN A 384 -34.72 19.99 19.76
CA GLN A 384 -35.72 19.86 18.69
C GLN A 384 -35.67 18.48 18.01
N LEU A 385 -34.53 17.77 18.11
CA LEU A 385 -34.37 16.40 17.62
C LEU A 385 -35.28 15.39 18.35
N LEU A 386 -35.92 15.73 19.47
CA LEU A 386 -36.90 14.84 20.12
C LEU A 386 -38.00 14.38 19.15
N ASN A 387 -38.37 15.22 18.18
CA ASN A 387 -39.38 14.89 17.17
C ASN A 387 -38.92 13.80 16.18
N ALA A 388 -37.60 13.58 16.04
CA ALA A 388 -37.03 12.59 15.13
C ALA A 388 -36.90 11.17 15.72
N TYR A 389 -37.17 10.99 17.03
CA TYR A 389 -37.03 9.71 17.72
C TYR A 389 -38.39 9.05 18.01
N ASP A 390 -38.45 7.72 17.97
CA ASP A 390 -39.59 6.96 18.45
C ASP A 390 -39.72 6.98 19.99
N ALA A 391 -40.93 6.76 20.51
CA ALA A 391 -41.22 6.63 21.94
C ALA A 391 -40.31 5.58 22.64
N ASN A 392 -39.96 4.49 21.96
CA ASN A 392 -39.10 3.42 22.47
C ASN A 392 -37.65 3.50 21.96
N ALA A 393 -37.25 4.63 21.35
CA ALA A 393 -35.94 4.79 20.74
C ALA A 393 -34.78 4.58 21.73
N THR A 394 -33.61 4.26 21.20
CA THR A 394 -32.39 4.07 21.98
C THR A 394 -31.23 4.87 21.41
N PHE A 395 -30.51 5.60 22.26
CA PHE A 395 -29.22 6.22 21.90
C PHE A 395 -28.09 5.67 22.75
N THR A 396 -27.00 5.31 22.08
CA THR A 396 -25.70 5.06 22.73
C THR A 396 -24.59 5.70 21.93
N TYR A 397 -23.52 6.09 22.60
CA TYR A 397 -22.29 6.46 21.90
C TYR A 397 -21.06 5.82 22.55
N SER A 398 -19.99 5.69 21.77
CA SER A 398 -18.70 5.20 22.27
C SER A 398 -17.54 5.96 21.63
N MET A 399 -16.44 6.05 22.39
CA MET A 399 -15.20 6.67 21.93
C MET A 399 -14.05 5.66 21.97
N CYS A 400 -13.31 5.62 20.87
CA CYS A 400 -12.16 4.73 20.65
C CYS A 400 -10.95 5.52 20.16
N PHE A 401 -9.75 5.04 20.48
CA PHE A 401 -8.51 5.50 19.87
C PHE A 401 -7.99 4.41 18.93
N LEU A 402 -7.47 4.79 17.77
CA LEU A 402 -6.76 3.87 16.89
C LEU A 402 -5.30 3.72 17.36
N SER A 403 -4.66 2.62 17.00
CA SER A 403 -3.33 2.24 17.51
C SER A 403 -2.22 3.24 17.18
N ASP A 404 -2.34 3.98 16.07
CA ASP A 404 -1.43 5.04 15.66
C ASP A 404 -1.83 6.44 16.18
N SER A 405 -3.07 6.63 16.68
CA SER A 405 -3.48 7.90 17.33
C SER A 405 -2.62 8.19 18.57
N TYR A 406 -2.01 7.17 19.18
CA TYR A 406 -1.09 7.30 20.32
C TYR A 406 0.35 7.73 19.96
N GLN A 407 0.72 7.86 18.67
CA GLN A 407 2.12 8.11 18.29
C GLN A 407 2.55 9.59 18.26
N ASN A 408 1.61 10.54 18.17
CA ASN A 408 1.92 11.96 18.33
C ASN A 408 1.71 12.37 19.80
N GLY A 409 2.76 12.22 20.62
CA GLY A 409 2.78 12.60 22.04
C GLY A 409 2.83 14.12 22.29
N ASN A 410 1.99 14.92 21.61
CA ASN A 410 1.79 16.32 21.97
C ASN A 410 1.09 16.37 23.34
N LYS A 411 1.74 16.97 24.34
CA LYS A 411 1.16 17.25 25.67
C LYS A 411 0.61 18.68 25.77
N ASP A 412 0.39 19.34 24.63
CA ASP A 412 -0.11 20.71 24.55
C ASP A 412 -1.62 20.74 24.32
N LYS A 413 -2.27 21.81 24.82
CA LYS A 413 -3.73 22.02 24.96
C LYS A 413 -4.41 21.05 25.94
N SER A 414 -4.58 21.53 27.18
CA SER A 414 -5.42 20.94 28.25
C SER A 414 -6.83 20.58 27.80
N ASP A 415 -7.44 21.45 27.01
CA ASP A 415 -8.88 21.43 26.73
C ASP A 415 -9.27 20.25 25.82
N HIS A 416 -8.39 19.83 24.91
CA HIS A 416 -8.59 18.60 24.13
C HIS A 416 -8.56 17.35 25.03
N GLN A 417 -7.67 17.32 26.04
CA GLN A 417 -7.59 16.22 27.00
C GLN A 417 -8.84 16.15 27.90
N GLU A 418 -9.49 17.28 28.18
CA GLU A 418 -10.77 17.35 28.89
C GLU A 418 -11.96 16.95 28.01
N LEU A 419 -12.10 17.48 26.79
CA LEU A 419 -13.16 17.10 25.84
C LEU A 419 -13.16 15.58 25.58
N VAL A 420 -11.98 15.03 25.26
CA VAL A 420 -11.76 13.58 25.12
C VAL A 420 -12.08 12.85 26.43
N GLY A 421 -11.72 13.42 27.58
CA GLY A 421 -12.10 12.92 28.90
C GLY A 421 -13.61 12.84 29.10
N MET A 422 -14.37 13.85 28.63
CA MET A 422 -15.82 13.92 28.76
C MET A 422 -16.52 12.83 27.96
N TYR A 423 -16.20 12.69 26.67
CA TYR A 423 -16.72 11.58 25.86
C TYR A 423 -16.38 10.22 26.47
N ILE A 424 -15.18 10.05 27.03
CA ILE A 424 -14.78 8.80 27.68
C ILE A 424 -15.61 8.51 28.94
N ARG A 425 -16.09 9.51 29.70
CA ARG A 425 -16.86 9.30 30.95
C ARG A 425 -18.19 8.58 30.75
N SER A 426 -18.86 8.76 29.61
CA SER A 426 -20.14 8.10 29.25
C SER A 426 -20.08 7.22 27.99
N SER A 427 -18.87 6.78 27.60
CA SER A 427 -18.64 5.90 26.44
C SER A 427 -19.11 4.46 26.68
N HIS A 428 -20.17 4.02 26.01
CA HIS A 428 -20.70 2.64 26.03
C HIS A 428 -19.83 1.68 25.15
N ASN A 429 -18.56 1.54 25.51
CA ASN A 429 -17.64 0.61 24.85
C ASN A 429 -17.67 -0.77 25.56
N ILE A 430 -18.29 -1.77 24.92
CA ILE A 430 -18.46 -3.12 25.47
C ILE A 430 -17.16 -3.92 25.66
N VAL A 431 -16.10 -3.64 24.88
CA VAL A 431 -14.76 -4.24 25.10
C VAL A 431 -14.17 -3.77 26.45
N LYS A 432 -14.67 -2.66 26.98
CA LYS A 432 -14.34 -2.11 28.31
C LYS A 432 -15.50 -2.27 29.31
N GLN A 433 -16.40 -3.25 29.10
CA GLN A 433 -17.59 -3.45 29.95
C GLN A 433 -17.27 -3.49 31.46
N HIS A 434 -16.15 -4.09 31.88
CA HIS A 434 -15.73 -4.11 33.29
C HIS A 434 -15.61 -2.70 33.93
N LYS A 435 -15.33 -1.66 33.13
CA LYS A 435 -15.25 -0.26 33.58
C LYS A 435 -16.65 0.39 33.69
N TRP A 436 -17.61 -0.09 32.90
CA TRP A 436 -18.91 0.55 32.67
C TRP A 436 -20.11 -0.22 33.23
N GLN A 437 -19.90 -1.44 33.74
CA GLN A 437 -20.94 -2.32 34.24
C GLN A 437 -21.80 -1.68 35.35
N LEU A 438 -21.21 -0.86 36.22
CA LEU A 438 -21.90 -0.13 37.29
C LEU A 438 -22.62 1.16 36.83
N TYR A 439 -22.51 1.49 35.54
CA TYR A 439 -23.01 2.74 34.94
C TYR A 439 -23.85 2.50 33.69
N ARG A 440 -24.20 1.24 33.37
CA ARG A 440 -24.83 0.86 32.09
C ARG A 440 -26.14 1.62 31.83
N ASP A 441 -26.96 1.78 32.86
CA ASP A 441 -28.25 2.48 32.77
C ASP A 441 -28.11 4.01 32.74
N LYS A 442 -26.88 4.54 32.80
CA LYS A 442 -26.55 5.98 32.69
C LYS A 442 -25.87 6.35 31.37
N ILE A 443 -25.63 5.35 30.50
CA ILE A 443 -24.95 5.47 29.19
C ILE A 443 -25.75 4.81 28.04
N ILE A 444 -26.98 4.37 28.33
CA ILE A 444 -27.98 3.93 27.35
C ILE A 444 -29.21 4.82 27.59
N TYR A 445 -29.49 5.72 26.66
CA TYR A 445 -30.59 6.69 26.77
C TYR A 445 -31.82 6.15 26.03
N ARG A 446 -33.02 6.33 26.59
CA ARG A 446 -34.24 5.64 26.15
C ARG A 446 -35.42 6.60 25.98
N GLY A 447 -36.05 6.56 24.81
CA GLY A 447 -37.13 7.45 24.42
C GLY A 447 -36.66 8.89 24.13
N PRO A 448 -37.48 9.72 23.46
CA PRO A 448 -36.99 10.94 22.83
C PRO A 448 -36.41 11.98 23.79
N MET A 449 -36.98 12.11 24.99
CA MET A 449 -36.58 13.12 25.97
C MET A 449 -35.18 12.87 26.54
N ASP A 450 -34.90 11.64 26.99
CA ASP A 450 -33.58 11.25 27.51
C ASP A 450 -32.51 11.35 26.42
N ILE A 451 -32.86 10.99 25.18
CA ILE A 451 -31.96 11.08 24.02
C ILE A 451 -31.63 12.55 23.72
N ALA A 452 -32.63 13.42 23.56
CA ALA A 452 -32.44 14.85 23.33
C ALA A 452 -31.58 15.48 24.44
N VAL A 453 -31.89 15.19 25.72
CA VAL A 453 -31.11 15.64 26.88
C VAL A 453 -29.68 15.08 26.90
N ALA A 454 -29.43 13.89 26.35
CA ALA A 454 -28.08 13.34 26.19
C ALA A 454 -27.31 14.03 25.06
N LEU A 455 -27.94 14.29 23.90
CA LEU A 455 -27.31 15.01 22.79
C LEU A 455 -26.99 16.46 23.16
N SER A 456 -27.86 17.13 23.91
CA SER A 456 -27.61 18.46 24.50
C SER A 456 -26.43 18.51 25.48
N LYS A 457 -25.98 17.36 26.02
CA LYS A 457 -24.81 17.28 26.94
C LYS A 457 -23.50 16.92 26.23
N LEU A 458 -23.54 16.63 24.92
CA LEU A 458 -22.33 16.50 24.11
C LEU A 458 -21.85 17.91 23.73
N PRO A 459 -20.54 18.13 23.48
CA PRO A 459 -20.03 19.47 23.12
C PRO A 459 -20.73 20.04 21.88
N PRO A 460 -20.73 21.37 21.67
CA PRO A 460 -21.02 21.96 20.36
C PRO A 460 -20.14 21.33 19.27
N THR A 461 -20.70 21.16 18.08
CA THR A 461 -20.05 20.47 16.95
C THR A 461 -20.23 21.21 15.64
N GLU A 462 -19.30 21.00 14.71
CA GLU A 462 -19.41 21.39 13.30
C GLU A 462 -19.07 20.15 12.45
N HIS A 463 -20.05 19.55 11.79
CA HIS A 463 -19.84 18.44 10.87
C HIS A 463 -19.55 18.95 9.46
N ILE A 464 -18.47 18.46 8.86
CA ILE A 464 -18.09 18.80 7.48
C ILE A 464 -18.98 17.98 6.56
N LYS A 465 -20.15 18.51 6.20
CA LYS A 465 -21.20 17.79 5.44
C LYS A 465 -20.70 17.24 4.09
N GLN A 466 -19.73 17.91 3.47
CA GLN A 466 -19.07 17.47 2.23
C GLN A 466 -18.12 16.25 2.42
N SER A 467 -17.91 15.80 3.66
CA SER A 467 -17.13 14.59 3.99
C SER A 467 -18.00 13.37 4.29
N PHE A 468 -19.32 13.51 4.21
CA PHE A 468 -20.28 12.47 4.55
C PHE A 468 -20.26 11.35 3.50
N LEU A 469 -20.12 10.11 3.97
CA LEU A 469 -20.32 8.89 3.19
C LEU A 469 -21.52 8.16 3.76
N LEU A 470 -22.47 7.81 2.89
CA LEU A 470 -23.72 7.15 3.28
C LEU A 470 -23.77 5.75 2.68
N ASP A 471 -23.81 4.74 3.56
CA ASP A 471 -24.11 3.36 3.21
C ASP A 471 -25.52 3.01 3.75
N ILE A 472 -26.38 2.43 2.91
CA ILE A 472 -27.69 1.92 3.36
C ILE A 472 -27.57 0.40 3.55
N ASN A 473 -27.32 0.01 4.80
CA ASN A 473 -26.96 -1.36 5.20
C ASN A 473 -28.12 -2.36 5.11
N TYR A 474 -29.36 -1.89 5.25
CA TYR A 474 -30.55 -2.75 5.25
C TYR A 474 -31.79 -1.93 4.89
N ILE A 475 -32.68 -2.52 4.08
CA ILE A 475 -33.95 -1.92 3.64
C ILE A 475 -35.04 -2.99 3.76
N SER A 476 -36.19 -2.58 4.28
CA SER A 476 -37.44 -3.36 4.30
C SER A 476 -38.61 -2.41 4.47
N ASN A 477 -39.84 -2.88 4.17
CA ASN A 477 -41.07 -2.07 4.25
C ASN A 477 -41.28 -1.34 5.60
N ASN A 478 -40.72 -1.88 6.68
CA ASN A 478 -40.93 -1.40 8.05
C ASN A 478 -39.66 -0.84 8.72
N LEU A 479 -38.49 -0.94 8.07
CA LEU A 479 -37.20 -0.58 8.67
C LEU A 479 -36.13 -0.32 7.60
N VAL A 480 -35.47 0.84 7.72
CA VAL A 480 -34.25 1.22 6.99
C VAL A 480 -33.11 1.39 7.98
N VAL A 481 -31.91 0.92 7.64
CA VAL A 481 -30.70 1.09 8.47
C VAL A 481 -29.63 1.84 7.68
N LEU A 482 -29.36 3.07 8.10
CA LEU A 482 -28.35 3.95 7.53
C LEU A 482 -27.05 3.84 8.33
N LEU A 483 -25.91 3.93 7.65
CA LEU A 483 -24.59 4.12 8.23
C LEU A 483 -23.97 5.37 7.62
N LEU A 484 -23.82 6.41 8.44
CA LEU A 484 -23.17 7.66 8.08
C LEU A 484 -21.74 7.67 8.62
N GLN A 485 -20.76 7.88 7.75
CA GLN A 485 -19.36 8.13 8.11
C GLN A 485 -18.99 9.57 7.75
N GLY A 486 -18.06 10.19 8.49
CA GLY A 486 -17.61 11.54 8.14
C GLY A 486 -16.71 12.20 9.17
N ILE A 487 -16.51 13.51 9.00
CA ILE A 487 -15.57 14.33 9.77
C ILE A 487 -16.32 15.45 10.52
N PHE A 488 -15.90 15.72 11.76
CA PHE A 488 -16.41 16.84 12.56
C PHE A 488 -15.35 17.49 13.44
N ARG A 489 -15.62 18.73 13.87
CA ARG A 489 -14.91 19.47 14.94
C ARG A 489 -15.83 19.61 16.15
N ASP A 490 -15.26 19.85 17.34
CA ASP A 490 -16.03 20.04 18.56
C ASP A 490 -15.42 21.03 19.58
N GLY A 491 -16.24 21.43 20.55
CA GLY A 491 -15.84 22.27 21.67
C GLY A 491 -15.74 23.76 21.34
N LYS A 492 -14.99 24.51 22.15
CA LYS A 492 -14.90 25.98 22.08
C LYS A 492 -14.45 26.50 20.72
N GLU A 493 -13.54 25.79 20.05
CA GLU A 493 -12.99 26.18 18.74
C GLU A 493 -14.08 26.30 17.65
N VAL A 494 -15.21 25.61 17.79
CA VAL A 494 -16.40 25.77 16.93
C VAL A 494 -17.15 27.08 17.22
N LEU A 495 -17.30 27.45 18.50
CA LEU A 495 -17.95 28.70 18.92
C LEU A 495 -17.10 29.94 18.59
N GLU A 496 -15.78 29.77 18.58
CA GLU A 496 -14.79 30.81 18.25
C GLU A 496 -14.55 30.96 16.74
N GLY A 497 -15.20 30.13 15.90
CA GLY A 497 -15.08 30.18 14.44
C GLY A 497 -13.70 29.78 13.89
N SER A 498 -12.94 28.99 14.65
CA SER A 498 -11.57 28.63 14.27
C SER A 498 -11.53 27.65 13.11
N THR A 499 -10.73 27.97 12.10
CA THR A 499 -10.52 27.09 10.93
C THR A 499 -9.43 26.04 11.14
N ASP A 500 -8.78 26.00 12.31
CA ASP A 500 -7.67 25.09 12.60
C ASP A 500 -8.06 23.61 12.49
N PHE A 501 -7.24 22.83 11.78
CA PHE A 501 -7.41 21.38 11.63
C PHE A 501 -6.88 20.57 12.85
N ILE A 502 -6.77 21.20 14.03
CA ILE A 502 -6.04 20.66 15.19
C ILE A 502 -6.90 19.70 16.03
N ASN A 503 -8.23 19.88 16.08
CA ASN A 503 -9.16 19.09 16.91
C ASN A 503 -10.16 18.22 16.11
N VAL A 504 -9.77 17.80 14.90
CA VAL A 504 -10.65 17.09 13.96
C VAL A 504 -10.85 15.62 14.38
N LYS A 505 -12.10 15.17 14.37
CA LYS A 505 -12.50 13.78 14.70
C LYS A 505 -13.23 13.14 13.52
N PHE A 506 -13.08 11.83 13.40
CA PHE A 506 -13.88 11.01 12.50
C PHE A 506 -15.00 10.36 13.30
N PHE A 507 -16.18 10.29 12.72
CA PHE A 507 -17.34 9.62 13.31
C PHE A 507 -17.90 8.54 12.39
N THR A 508 -18.63 7.62 13.02
CA THR A 508 -19.46 6.63 12.33
C THR A 508 -20.74 6.51 13.12
N ARG A 509 -21.88 6.86 12.52
CA ARG A 509 -23.18 6.90 13.17
C ARG A 509 -24.15 6.00 12.43
N GLN A 510 -24.73 5.04 13.13
CA GLN A 510 -25.73 4.13 12.59
C GLN A 510 -27.11 4.54 13.07
N PHE A 511 -28.04 4.73 12.14
CA PHE A 511 -29.46 5.00 12.43
C PHE A 511 -30.31 3.82 11.96
N ALA A 512 -31.15 3.29 12.85
CA ALA A 512 -32.25 2.39 12.51
C ALA A 512 -33.55 3.22 12.52
N ILE A 513 -34.23 3.31 11.38
CA ILE A 513 -35.32 4.24 11.11
C ILE A 513 -36.55 3.45 10.65
N VAL A 514 -37.70 3.70 11.27
CA VAL A 514 -39.00 3.16 10.84
C VAL A 514 -39.83 4.24 10.13
N PRO A 515 -40.53 3.91 9.03
CA PRO A 515 -41.50 4.81 8.44
C PRO A 515 -42.77 4.88 9.33
N LYS A 516 -43.38 6.06 9.38
CA LYS A 516 -44.66 6.34 10.05
C LYS A 516 -45.60 7.04 9.09
N THR A 517 -46.87 7.17 9.47
CA THR A 517 -47.88 7.97 8.75
C THR A 517 -47.47 9.44 8.57
N GLU A 518 -46.65 9.97 9.48
CA GLU A 518 -46.16 11.35 9.49
C GLU A 518 -44.62 11.39 9.44
N GLY A 519 -44.02 10.67 8.47
CA GLY A 519 -42.59 10.77 8.16
C GLY A 519 -41.72 9.62 8.69
N LEU A 520 -40.53 9.94 9.20
CA LEU A 520 -39.50 8.97 9.60
C LEU A 520 -39.17 9.10 11.09
N ALA A 521 -39.02 7.98 11.80
CA ALA A 521 -38.65 7.98 13.22
C ALA A 521 -37.49 7.03 13.52
N ILE A 522 -36.47 7.53 14.22
CA ILE A 522 -35.31 6.75 14.66
C ILE A 522 -35.71 5.87 15.86
N ILE A 523 -35.49 4.56 15.75
CA ILE A 523 -35.64 3.59 16.86
C ILE A 523 -34.29 3.21 17.51
N SER A 524 -33.18 3.38 16.80
CA SER A 524 -31.84 3.20 17.39
C SER A 524 -30.81 4.11 16.73
N ASP A 525 -29.96 4.72 17.54
CA ASP A 525 -28.88 5.63 17.17
C ASP A 525 -27.61 5.21 17.91
N ILE A 526 -26.58 4.85 17.14
CA ILE A 526 -25.30 4.35 17.65
C ILE A 526 -24.18 5.19 17.07
N LEU A 527 -23.59 6.08 17.89
CA LEU A 527 -22.52 6.99 17.49
C LEU A 527 -21.15 6.48 17.96
N GLN A 528 -20.20 6.33 17.04
CA GLN A 528 -18.80 6.02 17.32
C GLN A 528 -17.92 7.23 17.00
N ILE A 529 -17.04 7.62 17.92
CA ILE A 529 -16.17 8.80 17.82
C ILE A 529 -14.70 8.36 17.91
N THR A 530 -13.88 8.84 16.97
CA THR A 530 -12.45 8.50 16.88
C THR A 530 -11.57 9.74 16.68
N PRO A 531 -10.61 10.03 17.58
CA PRO A 531 -9.57 11.04 17.34
C PRO A 531 -8.62 10.64 16.21
N VAL A 532 -8.46 11.54 15.24
CA VAL A 532 -7.68 11.32 14.02
C VAL A 532 -6.44 12.21 14.02
N SER A 533 -5.30 11.65 13.63
CA SER A 533 -4.07 12.41 13.38
C SER A 533 -4.10 13.06 11.99
N THR A 534 -3.48 14.23 11.82
CA THR A 534 -3.37 14.92 10.52
C THR A 534 -2.91 13.99 9.39
N ALA A 535 -1.86 13.19 9.66
CA ALA A 535 -1.35 12.20 8.72
C ALA A 535 -2.32 11.05 8.39
N ARG A 536 -3.33 10.73 9.22
CA ARG A 536 -4.45 9.86 8.80
C ARG A 536 -5.46 10.66 7.97
N MET A 537 -5.76 11.90 8.34
CA MET A 537 -6.71 12.74 7.62
C MET A 537 -6.27 13.02 6.17
N GLU A 538 -4.99 13.30 5.96
CA GLU A 538 -4.36 13.41 4.63
C GLU A 538 -4.54 12.13 3.79
N ARG A 539 -4.31 10.95 4.39
CA ARG A 539 -4.50 9.65 3.72
C ARG A 539 -5.97 9.39 3.37
N TYR A 540 -6.90 9.71 4.27
CA TYR A 540 -8.35 9.59 4.03
C TYR A 540 -8.83 10.51 2.90
N ASN A 541 -8.40 11.78 2.91
CA ASN A 541 -8.72 12.75 1.86
C ASN A 541 -8.17 12.34 0.49
N ASN A 542 -7.04 11.63 0.43
CA ASN A 542 -6.50 11.10 -0.82
C ASN A 542 -7.29 9.86 -1.31
N LEU A 543 -7.81 9.01 -0.42
CA LEU A 543 -8.70 7.91 -0.78
C LEU A 543 -10.03 8.43 -1.36
N LEU A 544 -10.62 9.46 -0.75
CA LEU A 544 -11.83 10.12 -1.26
C LEU A 544 -11.62 10.65 -2.70
N LYS A 545 -10.54 11.39 -2.93
CA LYS A 545 -10.19 11.91 -4.27
C LYS A 545 -10.05 10.79 -5.31
N GLY A 546 -9.41 9.68 -4.93
CA GLY A 546 -9.29 8.50 -5.81
C GLY A 546 -10.65 7.87 -6.16
N ALA A 547 -11.55 7.76 -5.20
CA ALA A 547 -12.89 7.21 -5.42
C ALA A 547 -13.74 8.09 -6.36
N THR A 548 -13.71 9.42 -6.21
CA THR A 548 -14.42 10.35 -7.11
C THR A 548 -13.95 10.26 -8.56
N VAL A 549 -12.65 10.07 -8.78
CA VAL A 549 -12.08 9.85 -10.12
C VAL A 549 -12.48 8.48 -10.68
N ALA A 550 -12.45 7.42 -9.88
CA ALA A 550 -12.87 6.08 -10.33
C ALA A 550 -14.38 6.01 -10.68
N GLN A 551 -15.24 6.71 -9.93
CA GLN A 551 -16.68 6.81 -10.21
C GLN A 551 -16.97 7.56 -11.51
N SER A 552 -16.16 8.55 -11.88
CA SER A 552 -16.29 9.31 -13.14
C SER A 552 -15.61 8.64 -14.35
N GLN A 553 -14.96 7.49 -14.17
CA GLN A 553 -14.35 6.68 -15.23
C GLN A 553 -14.95 5.27 -15.35
N SER A 554 -16.00 4.96 -14.57
CA SER A 554 -16.70 3.68 -14.65
C SER A 554 -17.61 3.66 -15.90
N PRO A 555 -17.51 2.66 -16.81
CA PRO A 555 -18.47 2.53 -17.89
C PRO A 555 -19.86 2.22 -17.32
N VAL A 556 -20.90 2.77 -17.95
CA VAL A 556 -22.28 2.48 -17.58
C VAL A 556 -22.56 1.01 -17.89
N LEU A 557 -22.70 0.19 -16.83
CA LEU A 557 -23.28 -1.14 -16.94
C LEU A 557 -24.76 -0.96 -17.32
N VAL A 558 -25.04 -1.08 -18.61
CA VAL A 558 -26.41 -1.16 -19.13
C VAL A 558 -27.05 -2.40 -18.50
N GLN A 559 -28.05 -2.19 -17.64
CA GLN A 559 -28.88 -3.29 -17.15
C GLN A 559 -29.74 -3.80 -18.32
N GLU A 560 -29.42 -5.00 -18.80
CA GLU A 560 -30.31 -5.78 -19.66
C GLU A 560 -31.56 -6.18 -18.85
N GLY A 561 -32.54 -5.29 -18.80
CA GLY A 561 -33.72 -5.46 -17.93
C GLY A 561 -35.00 -4.73 -18.36
N THR A 562 -34.98 -3.86 -19.37
CA THR A 562 -36.13 -2.96 -19.64
C THR A 562 -36.60 -2.88 -21.10
N LEU A 563 -36.07 -3.70 -22.01
CA LEU A 563 -36.54 -3.74 -23.41
C LEU A 563 -37.77 -4.66 -23.63
N ALA A 564 -38.12 -5.50 -22.65
CA ALA A 564 -39.23 -6.45 -22.76
C ALA A 564 -40.64 -5.84 -22.59
N TYR A 565 -40.77 -4.58 -22.18
CA TYR A 565 -42.08 -3.95 -21.89
C TYR A 565 -42.44 -2.77 -22.83
N ALA A 566 -41.53 -2.36 -23.72
CA ALA A 566 -41.74 -1.23 -24.65
C ALA A 566 -42.25 -1.66 -26.04
N VAL A 567 -42.10 -2.93 -26.43
CA VAL A 567 -42.44 -3.42 -27.78
C VAL A 567 -43.93 -3.79 -27.91
N GLN A 568 -44.62 -4.07 -26.80
CA GLN A 568 -45.99 -4.59 -26.80
C GLN A 568 -47.10 -3.50 -26.87
N GLN A 569 -46.79 -2.28 -27.35
CA GLN A 569 -47.79 -1.22 -27.58
C GLN A 569 -47.72 -0.55 -28.97
N GLN A 570 -46.99 -1.10 -29.95
CA GLN A 570 -46.82 -0.48 -31.27
C GLN A 570 -47.29 -1.31 -32.48
N ILE A 571 -48.17 -2.29 -32.26
CA ILE A 571 -48.79 -3.13 -33.33
C ILE A 571 -50.34 -2.96 -33.40
N VAL A 572 -50.95 -2.18 -32.50
CA VAL A 572 -52.42 -1.97 -32.46
C VAL A 572 -52.80 -0.49 -32.71
N ALA A 573 -52.25 0.10 -33.77
CA ALA A 573 -52.57 1.45 -34.24
C ALA A 573 -52.33 1.61 -35.76
N SER A 574 -52.89 0.72 -36.57
CA SER A 574 -52.82 0.80 -38.04
C SER A 574 -54.11 0.30 -38.71
N ALA A 575 -55.22 0.90 -38.27
CA ALA A 575 -56.52 0.81 -38.93
C ALA A 575 -57.29 2.12 -38.70
N VAL A 576 -58.18 2.46 -39.64
CA VAL A 576 -59.10 3.61 -39.64
C VAL A 576 -58.52 4.97 -40.10
N GLN A 577 -58.92 5.32 -41.33
CA GLN A 577 -59.09 6.64 -41.96
C GLN A 577 -57.94 7.44 -42.60
N GLN A 578 -58.36 8.19 -43.63
CA GLN A 578 -57.62 8.96 -44.62
C GLN A 578 -58.18 10.40 -44.66
N GLN A 579 -57.49 11.32 -45.36
CA GLN A 579 -57.94 12.70 -45.72
C GLN A 579 -58.00 13.67 -44.51
N ILE A 580 -57.93 15.01 -44.61
CA ILE A 580 -58.11 16.00 -45.72
C ILE A 580 -56.95 17.05 -45.68
N ASP A 581 -56.85 17.92 -46.71
CA ASP A 581 -56.00 19.12 -46.91
C ASP A 581 -56.02 20.18 -45.76
N GLY A 582 -55.20 21.24 -45.68
CA GLY A 582 -54.07 21.74 -46.51
C GLY A 582 -53.80 23.27 -46.37
N MET A 583 -52.77 23.79 -47.06
CA MET A 583 -52.42 25.23 -47.32
C MET A 583 -51.75 26.12 -46.23
N ALA A 584 -51.12 27.23 -46.69
CA ALA A 584 -50.32 28.27 -45.98
C ALA A 584 -50.83 29.70 -46.42
N PRO A 585 -50.10 30.88 -46.46
CA PRO A 585 -48.75 31.36 -46.04
C PRO A 585 -48.91 32.56 -45.01
N PRO A 586 -48.35 33.81 -45.06
CA PRO A 586 -47.15 34.46 -45.68
C PRO A 586 -46.28 35.39 -44.74
N PRO A 587 -45.17 36.02 -45.22
CA PRO A 587 -44.30 36.98 -44.50
C PRO A 587 -44.44 38.47 -44.98
N PRO A 588 -43.70 39.49 -44.45
CA PRO A 588 -42.39 39.91 -45.03
C PRO A 588 -41.36 40.59 -44.06
N SER A 589 -40.26 41.16 -44.63
CA SER A 589 -39.01 41.75 -44.02
C SER A 589 -39.05 43.31 -43.91
N PRO A 590 -37.95 44.15 -43.75
CA PRO A 590 -36.48 43.92 -43.57
C PRO A 590 -35.65 44.90 -42.62
N GLN A 591 -34.32 44.63 -42.45
CA GLN A 591 -33.18 45.59 -42.17
C GLN A 591 -33.13 46.38 -40.81
N THR A 592 -31.99 46.79 -40.19
CA THR A 592 -30.51 46.73 -40.46
C THR A 592 -29.63 46.78 -39.18
N GLN A 593 -28.35 46.34 -39.29
CA GLN A 593 -27.12 46.79 -38.56
C GLN A 593 -26.83 46.52 -37.05
N GLN A 594 -25.75 45.71 -36.84
CA GLN A 594 -24.51 46.02 -36.10
C GLN A 594 -24.20 45.40 -34.68
N ASP A 595 -22.91 45.03 -34.51
CA ASP A 595 -22.08 44.66 -33.34
C ASP A 595 -22.35 43.39 -32.47
N ALA A 596 -21.71 42.29 -32.90
CA ALA A 596 -20.90 41.31 -32.14
C ALA A 596 -21.29 40.83 -30.73
N LEU A 597 -21.64 39.52 -30.63
CA LEU A 597 -20.84 38.51 -29.91
C LEU A 597 -21.25 37.06 -30.30
N LEU A 598 -20.40 36.07 -29.97
CA LEU A 598 -20.54 34.63 -30.28
C LEU A 598 -21.55 33.92 -29.33
N PRO A 599 -22.14 32.75 -29.68
CA PRO A 599 -21.55 31.66 -30.47
C PRO A 599 -22.38 31.11 -31.65
N SER A 600 -21.70 30.38 -32.55
CA SER A 600 -22.27 29.66 -33.68
C SER A 600 -22.65 28.21 -33.34
N THR A 601 -23.77 27.73 -33.88
CA THR A 601 -24.20 26.33 -33.83
C THR A 601 -24.05 25.63 -35.17
N SER A 602 -23.74 24.33 -35.10
CA SER A 602 -23.89 23.27 -36.13
C SER A 602 -23.71 23.60 -37.62
N SER A 603 -22.68 23.00 -38.24
CA SER A 603 -22.72 22.62 -39.65
C SER A 603 -21.81 21.42 -39.95
N ALA A 604 -22.31 20.53 -40.82
CA ALA A 604 -21.60 19.44 -41.52
C ALA A 604 -20.71 18.47 -40.69
N LEU A 605 -21.28 17.30 -40.36
CA LEU A 605 -20.49 16.09 -40.06
C LEU A 605 -19.75 15.61 -41.31
N MET A 606 -18.44 15.84 -41.40
CA MET A 606 -17.60 15.10 -42.34
C MET A 606 -17.19 13.77 -41.72
N VAL A 607 -17.72 12.66 -42.23
CA VAL A 607 -17.32 11.31 -41.82
C VAL A 607 -15.89 11.05 -42.29
N LYS A 608 -14.92 11.17 -41.38
CA LYS A 608 -13.52 10.86 -41.64
C LYS A 608 -13.33 9.35 -41.52
N MET A 609 -13.27 8.64 -42.66
CA MET A 609 -12.95 7.21 -42.67
C MET A 609 -11.56 6.98 -42.08
N GLU A 610 -11.48 6.12 -41.08
CA GLU A 610 -10.24 5.67 -40.46
C GLU A 610 -9.71 4.44 -41.21
N PRO A 611 -8.41 4.38 -41.57
CA PRO A 611 -7.89 3.35 -42.45
C PRO A 611 -7.92 1.98 -41.77
N GLN A 612 -8.53 0.99 -42.43
CA GLN A 612 -8.51 -0.40 -41.96
C GLN A 612 -7.10 -0.99 -42.06
N PRO A 613 -6.68 -1.86 -41.11
CA PRO A 613 -5.37 -2.51 -41.17
C PRO A 613 -5.27 -3.46 -42.37
N ILE A 614 -4.26 -3.26 -43.21
CA ILE A 614 -4.01 -4.09 -44.39
C ILE A 614 -3.26 -5.37 -43.95
N ILE A 615 -3.99 -6.30 -43.34
CA ILE A 615 -3.53 -7.68 -43.10
C ILE A 615 -3.32 -8.36 -44.46
N SER A 616 -2.16 -8.99 -44.68
CA SER A 616 -1.85 -9.60 -45.97
C SER A 616 -2.72 -10.84 -46.25
N VAL A 617 -2.87 -11.21 -47.52
CA VAL A 617 -3.66 -12.39 -47.92
C VAL A 617 -3.12 -13.67 -47.28
N HIS A 618 -1.79 -13.79 -47.14
CA HIS A 618 -1.16 -14.97 -46.55
C HIS A 618 -1.38 -15.06 -45.03
N ASP A 619 -1.37 -13.93 -44.33
CA ASP A 619 -1.69 -13.89 -42.89
C ASP A 619 -3.16 -14.29 -42.65
N ARG A 620 -4.06 -13.91 -43.56
CA ARG A 620 -5.47 -14.31 -43.53
C ARG A 620 -5.63 -15.82 -43.72
N GLU A 621 -5.00 -16.42 -44.72
CA GLU A 621 -5.01 -17.87 -44.94
C GLU A 621 -4.52 -18.65 -43.70
N SER A 622 -3.42 -18.19 -43.10
CA SER A 622 -2.88 -18.75 -41.86
C SER A 622 -3.86 -18.62 -40.68
N MET A 623 -4.52 -17.46 -40.54
CA MET A 623 -5.50 -17.22 -39.49
C MET A 623 -6.77 -18.08 -39.67
N VAL A 624 -7.27 -18.24 -40.91
CA VAL A 624 -8.39 -19.15 -41.21
C VAL A 624 -8.02 -20.59 -40.84
N ALA A 625 -6.84 -21.07 -41.23
CA ALA A 625 -6.39 -22.44 -40.93
C ALA A 625 -6.32 -22.70 -39.41
N GLN A 626 -5.76 -21.75 -38.65
CA GLN A 626 -5.73 -21.82 -37.18
C GLN A 626 -7.15 -21.79 -36.58
N PHE A 627 -8.05 -20.93 -37.08
CA PHE A 627 -9.41 -20.82 -36.55
C PHE A 627 -10.27 -22.04 -36.88
N CYS A 628 -10.02 -22.73 -38.00
CA CYS A 628 -10.61 -24.06 -38.28
C CYS A 628 -10.19 -25.08 -37.22
N SER A 629 -8.89 -25.15 -36.91
CA SER A 629 -8.34 -26.08 -35.91
C SER A 629 -8.86 -25.80 -34.49
N PHE A 630 -9.14 -24.53 -34.17
CA PHE A 630 -9.72 -24.13 -32.89
C PHE A 630 -11.24 -24.38 -32.80
N SER A 631 -12.00 -24.00 -33.82
CA SER A 631 -13.48 -24.02 -33.79
C SER A 631 -14.10 -25.36 -34.19
N GLY A 632 -13.39 -26.16 -34.99
CA GLY A 632 -13.94 -27.33 -35.69
C GLY A 632 -14.80 -26.98 -36.91
N MET A 633 -14.87 -25.70 -37.31
CA MET A 633 -15.62 -25.26 -38.49
C MET A 633 -14.81 -25.45 -39.78
N LYS A 634 -15.53 -25.66 -40.88
CA LYS A 634 -15.00 -25.69 -42.25
C LYS A 634 -14.42 -24.31 -42.64
N PRO A 635 -13.40 -24.24 -43.51
CA PRO A 635 -12.70 -22.99 -43.86
C PRO A 635 -13.60 -21.79 -44.20
N ALA A 636 -14.63 -21.97 -45.03
CA ALA A 636 -15.53 -20.88 -45.42
C ALA A 636 -16.33 -20.27 -44.24
N TRP A 637 -16.59 -21.04 -43.18
CA TRP A 637 -17.29 -20.56 -41.99
C TRP A 637 -16.33 -19.94 -40.96
N SER A 638 -15.12 -20.49 -40.83
CA SER A 638 -14.02 -19.88 -40.07
C SER A 638 -13.60 -18.53 -40.66
N GLU A 639 -13.45 -18.46 -41.98
CA GLU A 639 -13.16 -17.22 -42.71
C GLU A 639 -14.29 -16.20 -42.54
N LYS A 640 -15.55 -16.60 -42.68
CA LYS A 640 -16.68 -15.70 -42.45
C LYS A 640 -16.69 -15.16 -41.01
N CYS A 641 -16.47 -16.02 -40.01
CA CYS A 641 -16.43 -15.58 -38.61
C CYS A 641 -15.31 -14.57 -38.36
N LEU A 642 -14.10 -14.82 -38.87
CA LEU A 642 -12.98 -13.88 -38.79
C LEU A 642 -13.30 -12.57 -39.52
N HIS A 643 -13.86 -12.65 -40.73
CA HIS A 643 -14.23 -11.49 -41.55
C HIS A 643 -15.26 -10.58 -40.85
N ASP A 644 -16.34 -11.17 -40.31
CA ASP A 644 -17.40 -10.44 -39.61
C ASP A 644 -16.85 -9.78 -38.32
N CYS A 645 -15.85 -10.39 -37.68
CA CYS A 645 -15.07 -9.82 -36.57
C CYS A 645 -13.86 -8.96 -37.02
N LYS A 646 -13.85 -8.45 -38.26
CA LYS A 646 -12.79 -7.58 -38.84
C LYS A 646 -11.36 -8.14 -38.74
N TRP A 647 -11.23 -9.47 -38.74
CA TRP A 647 -9.98 -10.21 -38.56
C TRP A 647 -9.30 -10.01 -37.19
N ASN A 648 -10.07 -9.62 -36.16
CA ASN A 648 -9.62 -9.73 -34.77
C ASN A 648 -9.87 -11.16 -34.25
N TRP A 649 -8.80 -11.84 -33.85
CA TRP A 649 -8.84 -13.22 -33.35
C TRP A 649 -9.62 -13.36 -32.05
N ASP A 650 -9.44 -12.43 -31.10
CA ASP A 650 -10.04 -12.54 -29.77
C ASP A 650 -11.55 -12.27 -29.81
N ASP A 651 -11.99 -11.30 -30.62
CA ASP A 651 -13.42 -11.03 -30.88
C ASP A 651 -14.07 -12.25 -31.56
N ALA A 652 -13.41 -12.83 -32.57
CA ALA A 652 -13.91 -14.03 -33.26
C ALA A 652 -14.01 -15.24 -32.33
N MET A 653 -13.01 -15.46 -31.47
CA MET A 653 -13.03 -16.52 -30.46
C MET A 653 -14.19 -16.33 -29.47
N LEU A 654 -14.42 -15.10 -28.99
CA LEU A 654 -15.50 -14.77 -28.06
C LEU A 654 -16.87 -14.94 -28.72
N GLN A 655 -17.05 -14.39 -29.92
CA GLN A 655 -18.32 -14.43 -30.66
C GLN A 655 -18.66 -15.87 -31.10
N PHE A 656 -17.69 -16.66 -31.55
CA PHE A 656 -17.89 -18.09 -31.78
C PHE A 656 -18.28 -18.83 -30.50
N SER A 657 -17.60 -18.56 -29.37
CA SER A 657 -17.89 -19.23 -28.10
C SER A 657 -19.31 -18.95 -27.58
N GLN A 658 -19.82 -17.74 -27.80
CA GLN A 658 -21.20 -17.36 -27.46
C GLN A 658 -22.23 -17.95 -28.43
N LEU A 659 -21.96 -17.91 -29.74
CA LEU A 659 -22.91 -18.32 -30.78
C LEU A 659 -22.83 -19.80 -31.17
N LYS A 660 -21.90 -20.59 -30.62
CA LYS A 660 -21.65 -22.00 -31.02
C LYS A 660 -22.90 -22.88 -31.07
N ALA A 661 -23.88 -22.66 -30.18
CA ALA A 661 -25.14 -23.40 -30.14
C ALA A 661 -26.15 -23.02 -31.26
N ALA A 662 -25.92 -21.89 -31.94
CA ALA A 662 -26.73 -21.38 -33.04
C ALA A 662 -26.03 -21.46 -34.41
N VAL A 663 -24.77 -21.91 -34.47
CA VAL A 663 -24.06 -22.20 -35.73
C VAL A 663 -24.67 -23.46 -36.38
N PRO A 664 -25.04 -23.44 -37.67
CA PRO A 664 -25.62 -24.60 -38.34
C PRO A 664 -24.69 -25.83 -38.29
N PRO A 665 -25.21 -27.07 -38.11
CA PRO A 665 -24.39 -28.28 -38.11
C PRO A 665 -23.53 -28.45 -39.37
N GLU A 666 -24.03 -27.97 -40.51
CA GLU A 666 -23.37 -27.96 -41.82
C GLU A 666 -22.05 -27.18 -41.85
N ALA A 667 -21.85 -26.23 -40.91
CA ALA A 667 -20.63 -25.44 -40.79
C ALA A 667 -19.44 -26.21 -40.19
N PHE A 668 -19.70 -27.28 -39.44
CA PHE A 668 -18.68 -28.12 -38.82
C PHE A 668 -18.23 -29.25 -39.76
N ALA A 669 -17.00 -29.73 -39.60
CA ALA A 669 -16.39 -30.77 -40.45
C ALA A 669 -16.83 -32.19 -40.05
#